data_AF-A0A4Y9EQA7-F1
#
_entry.id   AF-A0A4Y9EQA7-F1
#
_cell.length_a   1.000
_cell.length_b   1.000
_cell.length_c   1.000
_cell.angle_alpha   90.00
_cell.angle_beta   90.00
_cell.angle_gamma   90.00
#
_symmetry.space_group_name_H-M   'P 1'
#
loop_
_entity.id
_entity.type
_entity.pdbx_description
1 polymer ?
#
loop_
_entity_poly.entity_id
_entity_poly.type
_entity_poly.pdbx_seq_one_letter_code
_entity_poly.pdbx_strand_id
1 'polypeptide(L)'
;MTTQTIQVSTAAGLMSALASATGGETIQLAAGNYGGVYLYQYNFAQKVNIVGGTFSSIQVVSSNGLNFEGTTVNFVPDATSTSNSQGVRVYLSQNINFNNSTVVGGLSVNGVDPSAASGDATGNVLGYPVGKGVNFENSSFCSITNSDVSVFAKGITITGGHDYLIDNNTIHDLRTTPISGSVTSNLTISNNHTWDSHPWQFGTQDHGDRIHVWTNGTPISGLVIANNYLDQGAGDPMLGIYLDDNGAGMGFTNAVISGNTLIDGTGQGVLLENVTGTVSNNTLIWSGTGTQANNSPRFDINAGSDHINFTDNTGNVSIQTGSTFLNFVRQTGMIAEDATMSSADRDTITIDYMVITAHNSYALNATTSDLYFQGGIGDFVGTGNTLANHIVGSTGNDTLTGNGGADYLEGKTGNDTYVVDNLSQVIYDSGGTELVKSKISWTLQTGLENLTFIGTGSATLAGNAAPNIIIGGGGADRLIGNGGADTLQGGLGNDTYVIDNLGQKITDTGGTDTIEASLNWTLQSGIENLTLTGAAVFATGNTSANTLRGNGLNNTLDGKTGADSMYGGAGDDIYIVDNAGDKVFEVVAGIDSGGFDTVKTALASWTMAAGVEVLTYTGSAAFTGTGNTLNNTISGGAAIDTLNGLAGDDKLIGNAGDDKINGGAGSDTLTGGTGNDTFIFYRGEAYSDSITDFNGRISTVGDSIELRGWGTGSTFTNIAGTNFWVIHDGLDGYEEYISVTGGVDPSDWSFTQSVTSVVAPAAAVMPMSVLALDTQGVDLTSVAATETDLVLATSDTPDLSSVLDDSVDQTDMFPDDSAQAAQQVTEDAGTFDPAVPEAAAAQGHDGGRDGVWLPFANADHHVPYHHA
;
A
#
# COMPACT_ATOMS: atom_id res chain seq x y z
N MET A 1 -22.73 26.06 57.35
CA MET A 1 -22.58 26.22 58.81
C MET A 1 -21.68 27.41 59.03
N THR A 2 -22.01 28.31 59.96
CA THR A 2 -21.18 29.48 60.27
C THR A 2 -19.81 29.03 60.76
N THR A 3 -18.74 29.30 60.00
CA THR A 3 -17.36 29.02 60.39
C THR A 3 -17.06 29.78 61.68
N GLN A 4 -17.01 29.06 62.80
CA GLN A 4 -16.72 29.67 64.09
C GLN A 4 -15.26 30.14 64.05
N THR A 5 -15.05 31.46 64.16
CA THR A 5 -13.71 32.04 64.23
C THR A 5 -13.32 32.21 65.70
N ILE A 6 -12.25 31.55 66.12
CA ILE A 6 -11.70 31.62 67.48
C ILE A 6 -10.47 32.53 67.43
N GLN A 7 -10.51 33.65 68.14
CA GLN A 7 -9.38 34.60 68.22
C GLN A 7 -8.41 34.18 69.33
N VAL A 8 -7.13 34.08 69.01
CA VAL A 8 -6.09 33.61 69.95
C VAL A 8 -4.88 34.52 69.90
N SER A 9 -4.40 34.98 71.06
CA SER A 9 -3.24 35.88 71.18
C SER A 9 -2.02 35.28 71.88
N THR A 10 -2.07 34.01 72.31
CA THR A 10 -0.97 33.34 73.00
C THR A 10 -0.83 31.87 72.57
N ALA A 11 0.36 31.29 72.72
CA ALA A 11 0.61 29.87 72.46
C ALA A 11 -0.28 28.94 73.31
N ALA A 12 -0.44 29.23 74.60
CA ALA A 12 -1.35 28.48 75.47
C ALA A 12 -2.82 28.58 75.01
N GLY A 13 -3.21 29.74 74.49
CA GLY A 13 -4.53 29.94 73.88
C GLY A 13 -4.73 29.11 72.62
N LEU A 14 -3.69 28.93 71.80
CA LEU A 14 -3.75 28.08 70.60
C LEU A 14 -3.98 26.61 70.99
N MET A 15 -3.22 26.11 71.96
CA MET A 15 -3.40 24.73 72.46
C MET A 15 -4.80 24.51 73.04
N SER A 16 -5.33 25.51 73.75
CA SER A 16 -6.67 25.45 74.33
C SER A 16 -7.75 25.46 73.25
N ALA A 17 -7.61 26.32 72.24
CA ALA A 17 -8.53 26.39 71.11
C ALA A 17 -8.56 25.07 70.33
N LEU A 18 -7.39 24.50 70.01
CA LEU A 18 -7.26 23.20 69.34
C LEU A 18 -7.86 22.06 70.18
N ALA A 19 -7.65 22.05 71.50
CA ALA A 19 -8.21 21.03 72.38
C ALA A 19 -9.75 21.10 72.48
N SER A 20 -10.35 22.26 72.22
CA SER A 20 -11.80 22.46 72.24
C SER A 20 -12.46 22.36 70.86
N ALA A 21 -11.68 22.34 69.78
CA ALA A 21 -12.19 22.30 68.41
C ALA A 21 -12.87 20.95 68.11
N THR A 22 -13.91 21.00 67.28
CA THR A 22 -14.69 19.83 66.84
C THR A 22 -14.48 19.49 65.36
N GLY A 23 -13.77 20.35 64.63
CA GLY A 23 -13.47 20.23 63.20
C GLY A 23 -14.19 21.28 62.35
N GLY A 24 -13.48 21.88 61.40
CA GLY A 24 -14.02 22.90 60.49
C GLY A 24 -13.96 24.33 61.02
N GLU A 25 -13.50 24.55 62.25
CA GLU A 25 -13.31 25.90 62.81
C GLU A 25 -12.10 26.63 62.20
N THR A 26 -12.09 27.95 62.33
CA THR A 26 -10.92 28.80 62.01
C THR A 26 -10.38 29.42 63.28
N ILE A 27 -9.13 29.12 63.61
CA ILE A 27 -8.37 29.72 64.71
C ILE A 27 -7.53 30.85 64.12
N GLN A 28 -7.96 32.09 64.36
CA GLN A 28 -7.24 33.28 63.93
C GLN A 28 -6.23 33.69 64.99
N LEU A 29 -4.95 33.66 64.63
CA LEU A 29 -3.87 34.13 65.49
C LEU A 29 -3.68 35.63 65.33
N ALA A 30 -3.58 36.33 66.46
CA ALA A 30 -3.13 37.72 66.47
C ALA A 30 -1.65 37.82 66.06
N ALA A 31 -1.23 38.99 65.59
CA ALA A 31 0.18 39.24 65.31
C ALA A 31 1.02 39.04 66.58
N GLY A 32 2.00 38.14 66.54
CA GLY A 32 2.83 37.83 67.70
C GLY A 32 3.65 36.55 67.51
N ASN A 33 4.62 36.36 68.41
CA ASN A 33 5.45 35.17 68.46
C ASN A 33 4.82 34.12 69.41
N TYR A 34 4.55 32.94 68.87
CA TYR A 34 3.95 31.80 69.56
C TYR A 34 5.00 30.75 69.98
N GLY A 35 6.28 31.02 69.74
CA GLY A 35 7.39 30.14 70.09
C GLY A 35 7.34 28.81 69.33
N GLY A 36 7.94 27.78 69.92
CA GLY A 36 7.91 26.44 69.38
C GLY A 36 6.63 25.73 69.81
N VAL A 37 5.91 25.14 68.87
CA VAL A 37 4.68 24.40 69.15
C VAL A 37 4.84 22.91 68.86
N TYR A 38 4.34 22.09 69.78
CA TYR A 38 4.28 20.64 69.67
C TYR A 38 2.81 20.20 69.72
N LEU A 39 2.26 19.86 68.55
CA LEU A 39 0.87 19.47 68.35
C LEU A 39 0.81 17.94 68.28
N TYR A 40 0.19 17.32 69.27
CA TYR A 40 0.17 15.86 69.41
C TYR A 40 -1.26 15.34 69.57
N GLN A 41 -1.62 14.36 68.74
CA GLN A 41 -2.92 13.67 68.78
C GLN A 41 -4.16 14.55 68.55
N TYR A 42 -4.03 15.63 67.79
CA TYR A 42 -5.18 16.41 67.33
C TYR A 42 -5.79 15.76 66.08
N ASN A 43 -6.98 15.18 66.20
CA ASN A 43 -7.59 14.41 65.11
C ASN A 43 -9.01 14.90 64.80
N PHE A 44 -9.14 15.62 63.69
CA PHE A 44 -10.41 16.23 63.28
C PHE A 44 -10.95 15.55 62.01
N ALA A 45 -12.26 15.35 61.95
CA ALA A 45 -12.93 14.84 60.75
C ALA A 45 -13.03 15.92 59.64
N GLN A 46 -13.10 17.19 60.04
CA GLN A 46 -13.00 18.34 59.14
C GLN A 46 -11.79 19.18 59.54
N LYS A 47 -11.01 19.66 58.55
CA LYS A 47 -9.78 20.40 58.81
C LYS A 47 -10.02 21.64 59.66
N VAL A 48 -9.18 21.86 60.66
CA VAL A 48 -9.15 23.11 61.44
C VAL A 48 -8.13 24.05 60.81
N ASN A 49 -8.55 25.27 60.48
CA ASN A 49 -7.69 26.28 59.87
C ASN A 49 -7.01 27.12 60.96
N ILE A 50 -5.69 27.17 60.99
CA ILE A 50 -4.86 28.02 61.86
C ILE A 50 -4.31 29.13 60.99
N VAL A 51 -4.79 30.37 61.19
CA VAL A 51 -4.50 31.50 60.30
C VAL A 51 -3.55 32.48 60.98
N GLY A 52 -2.41 32.74 60.34
CA GLY A 52 -1.40 33.70 60.79
C GLY A 52 -0.50 33.18 61.92
N GLY A 53 0.21 34.11 62.57
CA GLY A 53 1.11 33.83 63.69
C GLY A 53 2.55 33.53 63.27
N THR A 54 3.49 33.88 64.15
CA THR A 54 4.92 33.59 63.98
C THR A 54 5.36 32.55 64.99
N PHE A 55 6.04 31.50 64.53
CA PHE A 55 6.53 30.39 65.34
C PHE A 55 8.05 30.28 65.25
N SER A 56 8.70 29.74 66.28
CA SER A 56 10.12 29.37 66.17
C SER A 56 10.31 27.97 65.60
N SER A 57 9.30 27.11 65.73
CA SER A 57 9.24 25.78 65.11
C SER A 57 7.81 25.23 65.22
N ILE A 58 7.38 24.41 64.27
CA ILE A 58 6.10 23.70 64.33
C ILE A 58 6.36 22.20 64.24
N GLN A 59 5.94 21.45 65.25
CA GLN A 59 5.94 19.99 65.21
C GLN A 59 4.51 19.47 65.29
N VAL A 60 4.09 18.72 64.28
CA VAL A 60 2.80 18.04 64.20
C VAL A 60 3.05 16.54 64.24
N VAL A 61 2.54 15.88 65.26
CA VAL A 61 2.81 14.46 65.52
C VAL A 61 1.51 13.70 65.76
N SER A 62 1.33 12.58 65.08
CA SER A 62 0.17 11.69 65.24
C SER A 62 -1.18 12.42 65.17
N SER A 63 -1.27 13.42 64.30
CA SER A 63 -2.43 14.31 64.19
C SER A 63 -3.06 14.22 62.80
N ASN A 64 -4.34 14.60 62.70
CA ASN A 64 -5.12 14.60 61.48
C ASN A 64 -5.94 15.88 61.32
N GLY A 65 -5.86 16.52 60.15
CA GLY A 65 -6.78 17.57 59.74
C GLY A 65 -6.42 18.95 60.28
N LEU A 66 -5.19 19.41 60.06
CA LEU A 66 -4.74 20.76 60.40
C LEU A 66 -4.32 21.49 59.13
N ASN A 67 -4.77 22.73 58.96
CA ASN A 67 -4.37 23.59 57.86
C ASN A 67 -3.76 24.88 58.43
N PHE A 68 -2.49 25.13 58.13
CA PHE A 68 -1.77 26.35 58.50
C PHE A 68 -1.81 27.31 57.31
N GLU A 69 -2.42 28.47 57.50
CA GLU A 69 -2.63 29.48 56.46
C GLU A 69 -1.91 30.78 56.84
N GLY A 70 -1.00 31.27 56.00
CA GLY A 70 -0.35 32.55 56.24
C GLY A 70 0.59 32.55 57.45
N THR A 71 1.12 31.39 57.83
CA THR A 71 1.96 31.23 59.02
C THR A 71 3.43 31.52 58.73
N THR A 72 4.13 32.12 59.70
CA THR A 72 5.58 32.34 59.60
C THR A 72 6.31 31.43 60.59
N VAL A 73 7.33 30.72 60.14
CA VAL A 73 8.25 29.95 60.97
C VAL A 73 9.63 30.57 60.83
N ASN A 74 10.12 31.17 61.91
CA ASN A 74 11.47 31.73 62.00
C ASN A 74 12.33 30.81 62.87
N PHE A 75 12.93 29.80 62.25
CA PHE A 75 13.79 28.85 62.92
C PHE A 75 15.18 29.47 63.13
N VAL A 76 15.57 29.62 64.39
CA VAL A 76 16.89 30.16 64.77
C VAL A 76 17.76 29.02 65.27
N PRO A 77 18.76 28.55 64.50
CA PRO A 77 19.68 27.52 64.96
C PRO A 77 20.47 27.97 66.19
N ASP A 78 20.79 27.02 67.05
CA ASP A 78 21.68 27.19 68.21
C ASP A 78 22.84 26.19 68.18
N ALA A 79 23.70 26.25 69.20
CA ALA A 79 24.88 25.37 69.31
C ALA A 79 24.55 23.87 69.44
N THR A 80 23.28 23.49 69.60
CA THR A 80 22.82 22.10 69.65
C THR A 80 22.15 21.63 68.37
N SER A 81 21.91 22.55 67.43
CA SER A 81 21.26 22.26 66.17
C SER A 81 22.12 21.34 65.31
N THR A 82 21.47 20.38 64.65
CA THR A 82 22.11 19.41 63.75
C THR A 82 21.61 19.62 62.32
N SER A 83 22.20 18.95 61.35
CA SER A 83 21.68 18.86 59.99
C SER A 83 20.25 18.29 59.91
N ASN A 84 19.76 17.64 60.98
CA ASN A 84 18.40 17.11 61.08
C ASN A 84 17.48 17.96 61.97
N SER A 85 17.92 19.11 62.47
CA SER A 85 17.01 20.08 63.11
C SER A 85 15.94 20.53 62.11
N GLN A 86 14.72 20.79 62.57
CA GLN A 86 13.56 21.02 61.67
C GLN A 86 12.82 22.30 62.04
N GLY A 87 12.59 23.17 61.05
CA GLY A 87 11.69 24.32 61.20
C GLY A 87 10.24 23.87 61.34
N VAL A 88 9.80 23.03 60.41
CA VAL A 88 8.51 22.33 60.44
C VAL A 88 8.73 20.83 60.36
N ARG A 89 8.11 20.08 61.27
CA ARG A 89 8.09 18.62 61.25
C ARG A 89 6.65 18.12 61.27
N VAL A 90 6.29 17.27 60.31
CA VAL A 90 5.03 16.53 60.27
C VAL A 90 5.37 15.05 60.33
N TYR A 91 5.03 14.40 61.43
CA TYR A 91 5.41 13.01 61.70
C TYR A 91 4.20 12.14 62.01
N LEU A 92 4.08 10.99 61.35
CA LEU A 92 2.98 10.03 61.53
C LEU A 92 1.60 10.69 61.50
N SER A 93 1.41 11.69 60.64
CA SER A 93 0.22 12.54 60.61
C SER A 93 -0.47 12.47 59.26
N GLN A 94 -1.72 12.92 59.19
CA GLN A 94 -2.49 12.91 57.95
C GLN A 94 -3.19 14.25 57.71
N ASN A 95 -3.45 14.61 56.46
CA ASN A 95 -4.23 15.81 56.13
C ASN A 95 -3.66 17.10 56.75
N ILE A 96 -2.34 17.25 56.73
CA ILE A 96 -1.63 18.42 57.27
C ILE A 96 -1.18 19.32 56.12
N ASN A 97 -1.66 20.55 56.12
CA ASN A 97 -1.45 21.49 55.04
C ASN A 97 -0.73 22.75 55.55
N PHE A 98 0.24 23.24 54.80
CA PHE A 98 0.83 24.57 54.93
C PHE A 98 0.55 25.34 53.65
N ASN A 99 -0.08 26.51 53.76
CA ASN A 99 -0.44 27.32 52.61
C ASN A 99 -0.12 28.79 52.88
N ASN A 100 0.43 29.47 51.87
CA ASN A 100 0.87 30.87 51.99
C ASN A 100 1.82 31.08 53.18
N SER A 101 2.62 30.06 53.53
CA SER A 101 3.49 30.09 54.70
C SER A 101 4.88 30.58 54.33
N THR A 102 5.59 31.13 55.31
CA THR A 102 7.00 31.51 55.19
C THR A 102 7.80 30.71 56.20
N VAL A 103 8.77 29.92 55.78
CA VAL A 103 9.63 29.09 56.64
C VAL A 103 11.07 29.49 56.38
N VAL A 104 11.64 30.26 57.30
CA VAL A 104 13.02 30.77 57.19
C VAL A 104 13.88 30.15 58.28
N GLY A 105 15.03 29.64 57.87
CA GLY A 105 16.03 29.09 58.76
C GLY A 105 17.09 30.11 59.14
N GLY A 106 18.28 29.60 59.45
CA GLY A 106 19.41 30.43 59.82
C GLY A 106 20.72 29.72 59.63
N LEU A 107 21.79 30.48 59.80
CA LEU A 107 23.15 29.98 59.73
C LEU A 107 23.54 29.30 61.05
N SER A 108 24.40 28.29 60.99
CA SER A 108 25.04 27.71 62.19
C SER A 108 25.73 28.83 63.00
N VAL A 109 25.56 28.83 64.33
CA VAL A 109 26.08 29.91 65.18
C VAL A 109 27.15 29.36 66.13
N ASN A 110 28.39 29.86 66.02
CA ASN A 110 29.39 29.71 67.09
C ASN A 110 30.42 30.86 67.16
N GLY A 111 30.03 32.11 66.85
CA GLY A 111 30.87 33.29 67.11
C GLY A 111 32.23 33.35 66.40
N VAL A 112 32.51 32.46 65.44
CA VAL A 112 33.70 32.49 64.60
C VAL A 112 33.34 33.13 63.26
N ASP A 113 34.25 33.98 62.77
CA ASP A 113 34.21 34.57 61.43
C ASP A 113 34.05 33.45 60.35
N PRO A 114 33.17 33.60 59.35
CA PRO A 114 32.89 32.61 58.29
C PRO A 114 34.12 32.16 57.48
N SER A 115 35.28 32.77 57.69
CA SER A 115 36.56 32.35 57.11
C SER A 115 37.21 31.11 57.75
N ALA A 116 36.70 30.58 58.87
CA ALA A 116 37.24 29.38 59.52
C ALA A 116 36.42 28.11 59.18
N ALA A 117 36.85 27.40 58.14
CA ALA A 117 36.32 26.11 57.72
C ALA A 117 36.66 24.99 58.74
N SER A 118 35.85 24.86 59.79
CA SER A 118 35.86 23.69 60.68
C SER A 118 34.42 23.27 60.99
N GLY A 119 34.10 21.98 60.80
CA GLY A 119 32.83 21.42 61.25
C GLY A 119 32.68 21.57 62.77
N ASP A 120 31.48 21.88 63.23
CA ASP A 120 31.17 21.86 64.66
C ASP A 120 30.97 20.41 65.17
N ALA A 121 30.85 20.25 66.49
CA ALA A 121 30.66 18.94 67.12
C ALA A 121 29.32 18.27 66.77
N THR A 122 28.41 18.98 66.10
CA THR A 122 27.09 18.49 65.67
C THR A 122 27.03 18.20 64.17
N GLY A 123 28.16 18.35 63.45
CA GLY A 123 28.31 18.00 62.04
C GLY A 123 27.87 19.09 61.06
N ASN A 124 27.68 20.33 61.52
CA ASN A 124 27.38 21.47 60.65
C ASN A 124 28.66 22.18 60.19
N VAL A 125 28.57 22.85 59.04
CA VAL A 125 29.61 23.75 58.55
C VAL A 125 29.32 25.16 59.08
N LEU A 126 30.27 25.73 59.83
CA LEU A 126 30.11 27.06 60.41
C LEU A 126 29.88 28.15 59.34
N GLY A 127 28.92 29.04 59.58
CA GLY A 127 28.53 30.11 58.66
C GLY A 127 27.52 29.70 57.56
N TYR A 128 27.08 28.44 57.52
CA TYR A 128 26.15 27.95 56.49
C TYR A 128 24.76 27.62 57.05
N PRO A 129 23.73 27.58 56.19
CA PRO A 129 22.39 27.13 56.56
C PRO A 129 22.37 25.73 57.22
N VAL A 130 21.53 25.55 58.24
CA VAL A 130 21.42 24.31 59.03
C VAL A 130 19.99 23.77 59.02
N GLY A 131 19.86 22.44 59.11
CA GLY A 131 18.58 21.77 59.32
C GLY A 131 17.73 21.63 58.05
N LYS A 132 16.48 21.21 58.26
CA LYS A 132 15.45 21.00 57.25
C LYS A 132 14.36 22.05 57.41
N GLY A 133 13.93 22.65 56.32
CA GLY A 133 12.83 23.62 56.33
C GLY A 133 11.53 22.98 56.73
N VAL A 134 10.99 22.13 55.85
CA VAL A 134 9.73 21.39 56.08
C VAL A 134 9.97 19.91 55.87
N ASN A 135 9.80 19.11 56.93
CA ASN A 135 10.03 17.68 56.87
C ASN A 135 8.72 16.89 57.08
N PHE A 136 8.32 16.13 56.07
CA PHE A 136 7.24 15.15 56.15
C PHE A 136 7.82 13.75 56.37
N GLU A 137 7.43 13.11 57.46
CA GLU A 137 7.94 11.80 57.86
C GLU A 137 6.77 10.85 58.11
N ASN A 138 6.69 9.76 57.34
CA ASN A 138 5.68 8.70 57.44
C ASN A 138 4.25 9.26 57.58
N SER A 139 3.93 10.28 56.80
CA SER A 139 2.66 11.00 56.85
C SER A 139 1.92 10.85 55.51
N SER A 140 0.64 11.19 55.44
CA SER A 140 -0.10 11.08 54.18
C SER A 140 -1.08 12.21 53.93
N PHE A 141 -1.44 12.48 52.68
CA PHE A 141 -2.37 13.55 52.30
C PHE A 141 -1.90 14.93 52.80
N CYS A 142 -0.60 15.18 52.77
CA CYS A 142 0.00 16.39 53.30
C CYS A 142 0.45 17.31 52.17
N SER A 143 0.35 18.62 52.38
CA SER A 143 0.71 19.59 51.35
C SER A 143 1.49 20.78 51.89
N ILE A 144 2.32 21.34 51.03
CA ILE A 144 2.87 22.69 51.18
C ILE A 144 2.67 23.43 49.86
N THR A 145 1.94 24.54 49.92
CA THR A 145 1.53 25.29 48.74
C THR A 145 1.75 26.78 48.88
N ASN A 146 2.06 27.48 47.78
CA ASN A 146 2.18 28.94 47.73
C ASN A 146 3.14 29.51 48.80
N SER A 147 4.14 28.73 49.22
CA SER A 147 4.96 29.03 50.38
C SER A 147 6.40 29.37 50.01
N ASP A 148 7.08 30.07 50.91
CA ASP A 148 8.50 30.41 50.80
C ASP A 148 9.31 29.60 51.82
N VAL A 149 10.34 28.90 51.36
CA VAL A 149 11.24 28.09 52.20
C VAL A 149 12.68 28.46 51.91
N SER A 150 13.38 29.04 52.89
CA SER A 150 14.72 29.60 52.66
C SER A 150 15.69 29.43 53.84
N VAL A 151 16.99 29.46 53.55
CA VAL A 151 18.08 29.45 54.55
C VAL A 151 18.11 28.18 55.41
N PHE A 152 17.97 27.00 54.78
CA PHE A 152 18.15 25.69 55.42
C PHE A 152 19.23 24.85 54.73
N ALA A 153 19.71 23.80 55.41
CA ALA A 153 20.58 22.84 54.74
C ALA A 153 19.81 22.08 53.65
N LYS A 154 18.59 21.65 53.94
CA LYS A 154 17.63 21.06 52.98
C LYS A 154 16.30 21.81 53.05
N GLY A 155 15.64 21.99 51.91
CA GLY A 155 14.37 22.71 51.84
C GLY A 155 13.21 21.88 52.37
N ILE A 156 12.48 21.24 51.45
CA ILE A 156 11.35 20.36 51.73
C ILE A 156 11.82 18.91 51.61
N THR A 157 11.68 18.15 52.68
CA THR A 157 12.11 16.75 52.73
C THR A 157 10.97 15.79 53.03
N ILE A 158 10.99 14.62 52.39
CA ILE A 158 9.99 13.57 52.57
C ILE A 158 10.65 12.24 52.90
N THR A 159 10.08 11.49 53.83
CA THR A 159 10.54 10.13 54.15
C THR A 159 9.33 9.23 54.43
N GLY A 160 9.00 8.36 53.47
CA GLY A 160 7.86 7.44 53.54
C GLY A 160 6.50 8.13 53.45
N GLY A 161 5.42 7.33 53.51
CA GLY A 161 4.04 7.82 53.35
C GLY A 161 3.65 8.09 51.89
N HIS A 162 2.47 8.66 51.66
CA HIS A 162 1.89 8.82 50.32
C HIS A 162 0.97 10.04 50.19
N ASP A 163 0.63 10.43 48.96
CA ASP A 163 -0.25 11.56 48.66
C ASP A 163 0.30 12.90 49.18
N TYR A 164 1.48 13.27 48.71
CA TYR A 164 2.11 14.55 49.02
C TYR A 164 1.98 15.54 47.86
N LEU A 165 1.65 16.78 48.17
CA LEU A 165 1.58 17.89 47.21
C LEU A 165 2.54 19.01 47.61
N ILE A 166 3.57 19.24 46.80
CA ILE A 166 4.51 20.35 46.90
C ILE A 166 4.26 21.25 45.69
N ASP A 167 3.45 22.29 45.86
CA ASP A 167 2.96 23.10 44.73
C ASP A 167 3.18 24.61 44.86
N ASN A 168 3.65 25.25 43.81
CA ASN A 168 3.80 26.71 43.73
C ASN A 168 4.62 27.34 44.87
N ASN A 169 5.72 26.69 45.27
CA ASN A 169 6.60 27.20 46.33
C ASN A 169 7.84 27.88 45.75
N THR A 170 8.37 28.87 46.47
CA THR A 170 9.71 29.43 46.23
C THR A 170 10.68 28.82 47.26
N ILE A 171 11.75 28.18 46.78
CA ILE A 171 12.67 27.42 47.64
C ILE A 171 14.11 27.80 47.28
N HIS A 172 14.82 28.48 48.19
CA HIS A 172 16.10 29.12 47.81
C HIS A 172 17.05 29.33 49.01
N ASP A 173 18.26 29.80 48.73
CA ASP A 173 19.33 30.06 49.70
C ASP A 173 19.67 28.82 50.55
N LEU A 174 19.73 27.66 49.90
CA LEU A 174 19.92 26.38 50.58
C LEU A 174 21.37 25.90 50.47
N ARG A 175 21.77 25.05 51.42
CA ARG A 175 23.07 24.37 51.37
C ARG A 175 23.08 23.16 50.42
N THR A 176 21.96 22.49 50.21
CA THR A 176 21.89 21.26 49.40
C THR A 176 20.55 21.22 48.66
N THR A 177 19.93 20.05 48.51
CA THR A 177 18.71 19.84 47.73
C THR A 177 17.49 20.63 48.26
N PRO A 178 16.83 21.41 47.39
CA PRO A 178 15.52 22.03 47.63
C PRO A 178 14.40 21.05 47.95
N ILE A 179 14.23 20.01 47.14
CA ILE A 179 13.16 19.02 47.31
C ILE A 179 13.76 17.62 47.24
N SER A 180 13.76 16.90 48.37
CA SER A 180 14.36 15.56 48.43
C SER A 180 13.50 14.57 49.20
N GLY A 181 13.33 13.35 48.71
CA GLY A 181 12.68 12.33 49.53
C GLY A 181 12.39 10.99 48.87
N SER A 182 11.80 10.11 49.67
CA SER A 182 11.16 8.87 49.21
C SER A 182 9.71 8.83 49.68
N VAL A 183 8.84 8.30 48.84
CA VAL A 183 7.41 8.08 49.12
C VAL A 183 7.05 6.62 48.79
N THR A 184 5.91 6.15 49.25
CA THR A 184 5.36 4.86 48.81
C THR A 184 4.52 4.98 47.55
N SER A 185 3.84 6.11 47.34
CA SER A 185 3.07 6.44 46.13
C SER A 185 2.61 7.90 46.14
N ASN A 186 2.18 8.41 44.98
CA ASN A 186 1.49 9.69 44.82
C ASN A 186 2.27 10.89 45.38
N LEU A 187 3.31 11.32 44.68
CA LEU A 187 4.06 12.54 44.97
C LEU A 187 3.89 13.50 43.80
N THR A 188 3.31 14.68 44.06
CA THR A 188 3.22 15.76 43.08
C THR A 188 4.12 16.90 43.50
N ILE A 189 5.09 17.24 42.66
CA ILE A 189 5.99 18.38 42.78
C ILE A 189 5.71 19.29 41.58
N SER A 190 4.98 20.38 41.78
CA SER A 190 4.54 21.23 40.67
C SER A 190 4.71 22.73 40.88
N ASN A 191 4.94 23.46 39.79
CA ASN A 191 4.97 24.93 39.79
C ASN A 191 5.99 25.55 40.77
N ASN A 192 6.98 24.79 41.27
CA ASN A 192 7.93 25.31 42.24
C ASN A 192 9.06 26.06 41.52
N HIS A 193 9.59 27.08 42.18
CA HIS A 193 10.80 27.78 41.76
C HIS A 193 11.92 27.49 42.76
N THR A 194 13.01 26.89 42.28
CA THR A 194 14.23 26.69 43.08
C THR A 194 15.41 27.45 42.50
N TRP A 195 16.15 28.18 43.32
CA TRP A 195 17.37 28.91 42.93
C TRP A 195 18.35 29.05 44.10
N ASP A 196 19.55 29.59 43.86
CA ASP A 196 20.60 29.87 44.87
C ASP A 196 20.81 28.77 45.93
N SER A 197 20.99 27.54 45.48
CA SER A 197 21.29 26.41 46.37
C SER A 197 22.67 25.87 46.00
N HIS A 198 23.59 25.81 46.96
CA HIS A 198 25.00 25.47 46.68
C HIS A 198 25.50 24.40 47.64
N PRO A 199 25.85 23.20 47.17
CA PRO A 199 26.60 22.21 47.95
C PRO A 199 28.04 22.68 48.11
N TRP A 200 28.28 23.64 49.03
CA TRP A 200 29.61 24.13 49.36
C TRP A 200 30.51 22.94 49.71
N GLN A 201 31.51 22.65 48.87
CA GLN A 201 32.32 21.42 48.81
C GLN A 201 32.87 20.92 50.16
N PHE A 202 32.03 20.22 50.92
CA PHE A 202 32.41 19.56 52.18
C PHE A 202 31.84 18.14 52.22
N GLY A 203 32.61 17.18 51.70
CA GLY A 203 32.37 15.74 51.88
C GLY A 203 31.76 15.03 50.66
N THR A 204 32.03 13.73 50.54
CA THR A 204 31.68 12.88 49.40
C THR A 204 30.23 12.35 49.42
N GLN A 205 29.29 13.01 50.13
CA GLN A 205 27.94 12.45 50.39
C GLN A 205 26.75 13.42 50.27
N ASP A 206 26.97 14.72 50.08
CA ASP A 206 25.85 15.65 49.91
C ASP A 206 25.55 15.79 48.40
N HIS A 207 24.46 15.15 47.96
CA HIS A 207 23.89 15.35 46.63
C HIS A 207 23.28 16.75 46.55
N GLY A 208 23.58 17.46 45.46
CA GLY A 208 23.11 18.82 45.22
C GLY A 208 21.96 18.89 44.23
N ASP A 209 21.13 17.87 44.09
CA ASP A 209 20.13 17.91 43.00
C ASP A 209 19.02 18.91 43.33
N ARG A 210 18.36 19.51 42.32
CA ARG A 210 17.24 20.44 42.59
C ARG A 210 16.00 19.68 43.07
N ILE A 211 15.70 18.58 42.41
CA ILE A 211 14.72 17.59 42.83
C ILE A 211 15.40 16.22 42.86
N HIS A 212 15.44 15.59 44.02
CA HIS A 212 15.95 14.23 44.20
C HIS A 212 14.85 13.35 44.78
N VAL A 213 14.35 12.39 44.01
CA VAL A 213 13.43 11.36 44.51
C VAL A 213 14.10 10.01 44.39
N TRP A 214 14.15 9.25 45.48
CA TRP A 214 14.71 7.90 45.48
C TRP A 214 13.71 6.84 45.91
N THR A 215 13.86 5.62 45.40
CA THR A 215 13.12 4.47 45.91
C THR A 215 13.78 3.90 47.17
N ASN A 216 12.97 3.40 48.10
CA ASN A 216 13.46 2.85 49.37
C ASN A 216 12.83 1.49 49.67
N GLY A 217 13.25 0.46 48.92
CA GLY A 217 12.75 -0.90 49.14
C GLY A 217 11.41 -1.22 48.46
N THR A 218 10.78 -0.25 47.78
CA THR A 218 9.52 -0.40 47.05
C THR A 218 9.48 0.52 45.82
N PRO A 219 8.92 0.07 44.67
CA PRO A 219 8.67 0.93 43.52
C PRO A 219 7.75 2.11 43.87
N ILE A 220 7.94 3.24 43.20
CA ILE A 220 7.09 4.43 43.35
C ILE A 220 6.13 4.51 42.16
N SER A 221 4.84 4.69 42.42
CA SER A 221 3.81 4.99 41.40
C SER A 221 3.16 6.34 41.68
N GLY A 222 2.66 7.00 40.62
CA GLY A 222 1.99 8.30 40.75
C GLY A 222 2.95 9.46 41.06
N LEU A 223 4.20 9.39 40.59
CA LEU A 223 5.13 10.51 40.65
C LEU A 223 4.82 11.52 39.53
N VAL A 224 4.60 12.78 39.90
CA VAL A 224 4.39 13.89 38.96
C VAL A 224 5.37 15.01 39.32
N ILE A 225 6.25 15.36 38.38
CA ILE A 225 7.15 16.51 38.48
C ILE A 225 6.83 17.44 37.31
N ALA A 226 6.06 18.50 37.58
CA ALA A 226 5.45 19.29 36.51
C ALA A 226 5.64 20.81 36.65
N ASN A 227 5.97 21.49 35.57
CA ASN A 227 6.01 22.97 35.48
C ASN A 227 6.94 23.63 36.51
N ASN A 228 7.99 22.96 36.97
CA ASN A 228 8.95 23.55 37.91
C ASN A 228 9.99 24.39 37.14
N TYR A 229 10.42 25.49 37.76
CA TYR A 229 11.53 26.30 37.27
C TYR A 229 12.74 26.08 38.19
N LEU A 230 13.75 25.41 37.65
CA LEU A 230 14.91 24.92 38.40
C LEU A 230 16.17 25.65 37.89
N ASP A 231 16.51 26.75 38.54
CA ASP A 231 17.71 27.53 38.25
C ASP A 231 18.88 26.97 39.06
N GLN A 232 19.89 26.42 38.40
CA GLN A 232 21.01 25.79 39.09
C GLN A 232 22.05 26.79 39.64
N GLY A 233 22.12 28.02 39.13
CA GLY A 233 23.15 28.99 39.49
C GLY A 233 24.57 28.58 39.07
N ALA A 234 25.52 29.53 39.09
CA ALA A 234 26.92 29.25 38.74
C ALA A 234 27.67 28.61 39.92
N GLY A 235 28.32 27.45 39.74
CA GLY A 235 29.43 27.06 40.62
C GLY A 235 29.73 25.58 40.87
N ASP A 236 28.79 24.63 40.79
CA ASP A 236 29.04 23.24 41.22
C ASP A 236 28.19 22.19 40.46
N PRO A 237 28.67 20.93 40.31
CA PRO A 237 28.00 19.89 39.53
C PRO A 237 26.69 19.42 40.22
N MET A 238 25.54 20.01 39.86
CA MET A 238 24.22 19.68 40.42
C MET A 238 23.33 19.03 39.35
N LEU A 239 22.54 18.02 39.70
CA LEU A 239 21.49 17.51 38.82
C LEU A 239 20.23 18.38 38.93
N GLY A 240 19.47 18.51 37.85
CA GLY A 240 18.19 19.19 37.92
C GLY A 240 17.14 18.30 38.55
N ILE A 241 16.83 17.19 37.88
CA ILE A 241 15.92 16.16 38.39
C ILE A 241 16.68 14.84 38.42
N TYR A 242 16.68 14.17 39.57
CA TYR A 242 17.25 12.85 39.73
C TYR A 242 16.22 11.89 40.30
N LEU A 243 15.86 10.89 39.50
CA LEU A 243 15.08 9.73 39.91
C LEU A 243 16.02 8.55 40.13
N ASP A 244 16.31 8.28 41.40
CA ASP A 244 17.32 7.32 41.86
C ASP A 244 16.66 6.00 42.28
N ASP A 245 17.03 4.89 41.65
CA ASP A 245 16.53 3.56 42.01
C ASP A 245 17.26 2.93 43.22
N ASN A 246 18.22 3.67 43.76
CA ASN A 246 19.11 3.37 44.87
C ASN A 246 19.89 2.05 44.68
N GLY A 247 20.17 1.70 43.42
CA GLY A 247 20.83 0.47 43.01
C GLY A 247 20.03 -0.80 43.32
N ALA A 248 18.74 -0.66 43.62
CA ALA A 248 17.89 -1.75 44.09
C ALA A 248 17.06 -2.40 42.98
N GLY A 249 17.12 -1.90 41.74
CA GLY A 249 16.33 -2.39 40.62
C GLY A 249 14.82 -2.16 40.81
N MET A 250 14.43 -1.27 41.73
CA MET A 250 13.05 -0.89 41.99
C MET A 250 12.79 0.51 41.45
N GLY A 251 11.97 0.57 40.41
CA GLY A 251 11.80 1.75 39.59
C GLY A 251 10.64 2.67 39.92
N PHE A 252 10.44 3.62 39.03
CA PHE A 252 9.34 4.57 39.00
C PHE A 252 8.37 4.15 37.89
N THR A 253 7.13 3.87 38.26
CA THR A 253 6.12 3.40 37.30
C THR A 253 5.14 4.50 36.95
N ASN A 254 4.92 4.74 35.66
CA ASN A 254 4.07 5.80 35.14
C ASN A 254 4.43 7.19 35.69
N ALA A 255 5.73 7.48 35.79
CA ALA A 255 6.20 8.81 36.17
C ALA A 255 5.84 9.83 35.09
N VAL A 256 5.45 11.04 35.51
CA VAL A 256 5.15 12.16 34.62
C VAL A 256 6.14 13.28 34.92
N ILE A 257 7.01 13.58 33.96
CA ILE A 257 7.99 14.66 34.05
C ILE A 257 7.66 15.64 32.93
N SER A 258 6.99 16.75 33.24
CA SER A 258 6.48 17.62 32.19
C SER A 258 6.57 19.12 32.42
N GLY A 259 6.80 19.90 31.37
CA GLY A 259 6.78 21.37 31.45
C GLY A 259 7.89 21.99 32.30
N ASN A 260 8.89 21.22 32.74
CA ASN A 260 9.93 21.74 33.64
C ASN A 260 10.96 22.54 32.82
N THR A 261 11.44 23.64 33.40
CA THR A 261 12.52 24.45 32.84
C THR A 261 13.75 24.36 33.75
N LEU A 262 14.87 23.88 33.19
CA LEU A 262 16.18 23.85 33.85
C LEU A 262 17.11 24.86 33.18
N ILE A 263 17.75 25.72 33.97
CA ILE A 263 18.70 26.75 33.50
C ILE A 263 20.03 26.64 34.25
N ASP A 264 21.12 26.96 33.55
CA ASP A 264 22.48 27.16 34.08
C ASP A 264 23.11 25.96 34.77
N GLY A 265 22.76 24.76 34.31
CA GLY A 265 23.27 23.56 34.93
C GLY A 265 24.70 23.22 34.58
N THR A 266 25.58 23.28 35.57
CA THR A 266 26.80 22.48 35.57
C THR A 266 26.39 21.08 36.04
N GLY A 267 26.11 20.12 35.14
CA GLY A 267 25.67 18.75 35.52
C GLY A 267 24.79 18.04 34.50
N GLN A 268 24.30 16.84 34.83
CA GLN A 268 23.26 16.14 34.05
C GLN A 268 21.91 16.81 34.32
N GLY A 269 21.10 17.02 33.29
CA GLY A 269 19.87 17.81 33.44
C GLY A 269 18.80 17.01 34.18
N VAL A 270 18.36 15.93 33.54
CA VAL A 270 17.38 14.98 34.09
C VAL A 270 18.00 13.60 34.02
N LEU A 271 18.17 12.94 35.17
CA LEU A 271 18.70 11.59 35.28
C LEU A 271 17.59 10.62 35.68
N LEU A 272 17.35 9.61 34.85
CA LEU A 272 16.27 8.63 34.97
C LEU A 272 16.82 7.23 35.15
N GLU A 273 16.66 6.67 36.35
CA GLU A 273 17.02 5.29 36.65
C GLU A 273 15.77 4.44 36.86
N ASN A 274 15.62 3.39 36.04
CA ASN A 274 14.51 2.44 36.13
C ASN A 274 13.12 3.11 36.08
N VAL A 275 12.93 4.00 35.09
CA VAL A 275 11.71 4.81 34.95
C VAL A 275 10.86 4.30 33.79
N THR A 276 9.55 4.27 33.98
CA THR A 276 8.54 4.18 32.91
C THR A 276 7.58 5.35 32.97
N GLY A 277 7.07 5.82 31.82
CA GLY A 277 6.06 6.88 31.77
C GLY A 277 6.23 7.92 30.67
N THR A 278 6.08 9.20 31.02
CA THR A 278 6.07 10.30 30.05
C THR A 278 7.02 11.41 30.45
N VAL A 279 7.79 11.90 29.47
CA VAL A 279 8.69 13.05 29.59
C VAL A 279 8.32 14.05 28.51
N SER A 280 7.65 15.15 28.85
CA SER A 280 7.11 16.05 27.81
C SER A 280 7.25 17.54 28.10
N ASN A 281 7.45 18.35 27.06
CA ASN A 281 7.53 19.82 27.17
C ASN A 281 8.60 20.33 28.14
N ASN A 282 9.66 19.55 28.41
CA ASN A 282 10.74 20.00 29.29
C ASN A 282 11.79 20.77 28.49
N THR A 283 12.32 21.85 29.07
CA THR A 283 13.33 22.71 28.44
C THR A 283 14.60 22.74 29.27
N LEU A 284 15.70 22.26 28.70
CA LEU A 284 17.02 22.20 29.31
C LEU A 284 17.94 23.22 28.62
N ILE A 285 18.31 24.28 29.34
CA ILE A 285 19.08 25.41 28.79
C ILE A 285 20.49 25.41 29.38
N TRP A 286 21.49 25.52 28.50
CA TRP A 286 22.87 25.78 28.89
C TRP A 286 23.28 27.21 28.56
N SER A 287 23.77 27.97 29.55
CA SER A 287 24.30 29.33 29.34
C SER A 287 25.75 29.41 28.87
N GLY A 288 26.45 28.27 28.74
CA GLY A 288 27.83 28.24 28.26
C GLY A 288 28.91 28.54 29.31
N THR A 289 28.56 28.69 30.59
CA THR A 289 29.52 28.89 31.69
C THR A 289 29.84 27.56 32.41
N GLY A 290 31.08 27.06 32.33
CA GLY A 290 31.52 25.84 33.02
C GLY A 290 32.81 25.22 32.44
N THR A 291 33.46 24.30 33.16
CA THR A 291 34.63 23.55 32.65
C THR A 291 34.21 22.42 31.71
N GLN A 292 34.98 22.25 30.63
CA GLN A 292 34.61 21.58 29.37
C GLN A 292 34.32 20.06 29.46
N ALA A 293 34.47 19.42 30.62
CA ALA A 293 34.55 17.96 30.68
C ALA A 293 33.20 17.23 30.78
N ASN A 294 32.07 17.86 31.20
CA ASN A 294 30.81 17.13 31.45
C ASN A 294 29.47 17.91 31.36
N ASN A 295 29.42 19.17 30.91
CA ASN A 295 28.29 20.06 31.24
C ASN A 295 27.48 20.58 30.04
N SER A 296 26.74 19.71 29.36
CA SER A 296 25.53 20.14 28.63
C SER A 296 24.33 19.46 29.29
N PRO A 297 23.35 20.22 29.85
CA PRO A 297 22.12 19.68 30.37
C PRO A 297 21.47 18.75 29.34
N ARG A 298 21.23 17.52 29.75
CA ARG A 298 20.68 16.45 28.93
C ARG A 298 19.75 15.57 29.73
N PHE A 299 18.90 14.82 29.03
CA PHE A 299 18.19 13.67 29.58
C PHE A 299 19.15 12.48 29.54
N ASP A 300 19.58 12.02 30.70
CA ASP A 300 20.35 10.78 30.85
C ASP A 300 19.39 9.66 31.24
N ILE A 301 19.26 8.69 30.34
CA ILE A 301 18.38 7.54 30.51
C ILE A 301 19.27 6.33 30.84
N ASN A 302 19.23 5.87 32.09
CA ASN A 302 20.06 4.78 32.57
C ASN A 302 19.38 3.40 32.42
N ALA A 303 20.17 2.36 32.66
CA ALA A 303 19.74 0.96 32.56
C ALA A 303 18.45 0.67 33.35
N GLY A 304 17.55 -0.10 32.74
CA GLY A 304 16.26 -0.47 33.34
C GLY A 304 15.12 0.52 33.08
N SER A 305 15.40 1.71 32.54
CA SER A 305 14.36 2.62 32.06
C SER A 305 13.73 2.10 30.76
N ASP A 306 12.41 1.95 30.74
CA ASP A 306 11.68 1.46 29.58
C ASP A 306 10.31 2.14 29.37
N HIS A 307 9.73 1.98 28.19
CA HIS A 307 8.39 2.49 27.86
C HIS A 307 8.23 3.99 28.21
N ILE A 308 9.19 4.81 27.79
CA ILE A 308 9.16 6.25 28.01
C ILE A 308 8.80 6.95 26.70
N ASN A 309 7.74 7.75 26.73
CA ASN A 309 7.40 8.65 25.64
C ASN A 309 7.99 10.04 25.90
N PHE A 310 8.94 10.43 25.08
CA PHE A 310 9.52 11.77 25.00
C PHE A 310 8.75 12.59 23.97
N THR A 311 8.17 13.72 24.37
CA THR A 311 7.40 14.57 23.44
C THR A 311 7.67 16.04 23.68
N ASP A 312 8.02 16.80 22.64
CA ASP A 312 8.19 18.26 22.71
C ASP A 312 9.26 18.73 23.72
N ASN A 313 10.32 17.94 23.96
CA ASN A 313 11.39 18.37 24.85
C ASN A 313 12.51 19.08 24.08
N THR A 314 13.15 20.04 24.75
CA THR A 314 14.37 20.71 24.27
C THR A 314 15.53 20.35 25.19
N GLY A 315 16.57 19.74 24.64
CA GLY A 315 17.76 19.27 25.34
C GLY A 315 18.39 18.06 24.65
N ASN A 316 19.69 17.83 24.88
CA ASN A 316 20.34 16.61 24.42
C ASN A 316 19.81 15.39 25.18
N VAL A 317 19.94 14.19 24.60
CA VAL A 317 19.56 12.91 25.20
C VAL A 317 20.76 11.96 25.13
N SER A 318 21.00 11.23 26.20
CA SER A 318 21.97 10.15 26.29
C SER A 318 21.26 8.89 26.78
N ILE A 319 21.37 7.80 26.02
CA ILE A 319 20.70 6.52 26.27
C ILE A 319 21.76 5.49 26.63
N GLN A 320 21.69 4.93 27.84
CA GLN A 320 22.63 3.91 28.29
C GLN A 320 22.16 2.49 27.96
N THR A 321 23.10 1.55 28.01
CA THR A 321 22.83 0.13 27.80
C THR A 321 21.81 -0.42 28.79
N GLY A 322 20.80 -1.13 28.27
CA GLY A 322 19.69 -1.69 29.03
C GLY A 322 18.45 -0.80 29.12
N SER A 323 18.42 0.36 28.44
CA SER A 323 17.20 1.13 28.22
C SER A 323 16.50 0.69 26.93
N THR A 324 15.17 0.55 26.96
CA THR A 324 14.38 0.02 25.82
C THR A 324 13.02 0.72 25.68
N PHE A 325 12.34 0.55 24.55
CA PHE A 325 11.00 1.08 24.25
C PHE A 325 10.91 2.60 24.50
N LEU A 326 11.84 3.34 23.90
CA LEU A 326 11.93 4.79 24.02
C LEU A 326 11.41 5.44 22.74
N ASN A 327 10.42 6.32 22.86
CA ASN A 327 9.84 7.00 21.71
C ASN A 327 10.06 8.51 21.81
N PHE A 328 10.76 9.09 20.84
CA PHE A 328 11.06 10.51 20.76
C PHE A 328 10.20 11.16 19.67
N VAL A 329 9.39 12.13 20.06
CA VAL A 329 8.55 12.92 19.16
C VAL A 329 8.87 14.40 19.37
N ARG A 330 9.29 15.10 18.32
CA ARG A 330 9.66 16.52 18.35
C ARG A 330 10.72 16.82 19.41
N GLN A 331 11.69 15.92 19.56
CA GLN A 331 12.85 16.11 20.44
C GLN A 331 13.84 17.09 19.79
N THR A 332 14.07 18.24 20.42
CA THR A 332 15.05 19.22 19.95
C THR A 332 16.37 19.05 20.69
N GLY A 333 17.38 18.49 20.04
CA GLY A 333 18.71 18.23 20.59
C GLY A 333 19.35 16.98 20.01
N MET A 334 20.62 16.73 20.33
CA MET A 334 21.30 15.49 19.90
C MET A 334 20.83 14.30 20.76
N ILE A 335 20.48 13.18 20.12
CA ILE A 335 20.25 11.89 20.78
C ILE A 335 21.48 11.02 20.57
N ALA A 336 22.08 10.55 21.66
CA ALA A 336 23.26 9.70 21.65
C ALA A 336 22.97 8.36 22.33
N GLU A 337 23.19 7.26 21.63
CA GLU A 337 23.07 5.90 22.13
C GLU A 337 24.43 5.36 22.58
N ASP A 338 24.45 4.60 23.68
CA ASP A 338 25.65 3.90 24.13
C ASP A 338 26.09 2.86 23.09
N ALA A 339 27.37 2.93 22.69
CA ALA A 339 27.95 2.04 21.69
C ALA A 339 27.91 0.55 22.10
N THR A 340 27.71 0.26 23.38
CA THR A 340 27.62 -1.10 23.94
C THR A 340 26.21 -1.67 23.95
N MET A 341 25.19 -0.91 23.53
CA MET A 341 23.80 -1.37 23.43
C MET A 341 23.67 -2.59 22.51
N SER A 342 22.83 -3.54 22.92
CA SER A 342 22.50 -4.69 22.07
C SER A 342 21.65 -4.24 20.88
N SER A 343 21.65 -5.04 19.81
CA SER A 343 20.81 -4.75 18.64
C SER A 343 19.31 -4.75 18.99
N ALA A 344 18.87 -5.72 19.80
CA ALA A 344 17.48 -5.80 20.23
C ALA A 344 17.02 -4.59 21.04
N ASP A 345 17.91 -3.99 21.85
CA ASP A 345 17.57 -2.81 22.63
C ASP A 345 17.44 -1.57 21.75
N ARG A 346 18.38 -1.36 20.81
CA ARG A 346 18.32 -0.23 19.87
C ARG A 346 17.08 -0.26 18.98
N ASP A 347 16.64 -1.45 18.56
CA ASP A 347 15.45 -1.62 17.71
C ASP A 347 14.15 -1.12 18.37
N THR A 348 14.17 -0.89 19.68
CA THR A 348 13.03 -0.38 20.43
C THR A 348 13.03 1.15 20.59
N ILE A 349 13.99 1.85 19.98
CA ILE A 349 14.12 3.31 20.01
C ILE A 349 13.56 3.91 18.71
N THR A 350 12.61 4.84 18.82
CA THR A 350 11.99 5.51 17.66
C THR A 350 12.14 7.02 17.74
N ILE A 351 12.41 7.70 16.60
CA ILE A 351 12.55 9.16 16.52
C ILE A 351 11.64 9.69 15.41
N ASP A 352 10.63 10.49 15.74
CA ASP A 352 9.70 11.11 14.79
C ASP A 352 9.08 10.13 13.77
N TYR A 353 8.76 8.90 14.19
CA TYR A 353 8.27 7.79 13.35
C TYR A 353 9.24 7.33 12.24
N MET A 354 10.48 7.82 12.28
CA MET A 354 11.57 7.50 11.37
C MET A 354 12.62 6.63 12.05
N VAL A 355 13.09 5.63 11.33
CA VAL A 355 14.26 4.83 11.67
C VAL A 355 15.40 5.24 10.76
N ILE A 356 16.52 5.69 11.34
CA ILE A 356 17.79 5.87 10.64
C ILE A 356 18.70 4.71 11.06
N THR A 357 19.08 3.85 10.11
CA THR A 357 19.81 2.61 10.41
C THR A 357 21.14 2.53 9.67
N ALA A 358 22.23 2.20 10.37
CA ALA A 358 23.50 1.86 9.72
C ALA A 358 23.59 0.36 9.34
N HIS A 359 22.50 -0.40 9.53
CA HIS A 359 22.46 -1.84 9.27
C HIS A 359 22.15 -2.12 7.80
N ASN A 360 22.86 -3.07 7.20
CA ASN A 360 22.63 -3.52 5.82
C ASN A 360 21.31 -4.28 5.62
N SER A 361 20.53 -4.50 6.68
CA SER A 361 19.15 -4.99 6.62
C SER A 361 18.35 -4.47 7.80
N TYR A 362 17.11 -4.04 7.55
CA TYR A 362 16.20 -3.60 8.60
C TYR A 362 14.73 -3.80 8.22
N ALA A 363 13.90 -4.17 9.20
CA ALA A 363 12.45 -4.30 9.04
C ALA A 363 11.72 -3.38 10.03
N LEU A 364 10.82 -2.53 9.53
CA LEU A 364 10.04 -1.61 10.34
C LEU A 364 9.10 -2.37 11.29
N ASN A 365 8.97 -1.88 12.52
CA ASN A 365 7.93 -2.32 13.44
C ASN A 365 6.56 -1.79 12.98
N ALA A 366 5.45 -2.26 13.58
CA ALA A 366 4.10 -1.92 13.10
C ALA A 366 3.69 -0.43 13.19
N THR A 367 4.47 0.43 13.84
CA THR A 367 4.11 1.83 14.13
C THR A 367 5.01 2.87 13.46
N THR A 368 6.07 2.44 12.80
CA THR A 368 7.04 3.33 12.12
C THR A 368 6.70 3.42 10.64
N SER A 369 6.80 4.60 10.04
CA SER A 369 6.49 4.77 8.62
C SER A 369 7.74 4.95 7.77
N ASP A 370 8.83 5.47 8.33
CA ASP A 370 9.96 5.94 7.54
C ASP A 370 11.23 5.13 7.89
N LEU A 371 11.96 4.67 6.87
CA LEU A 371 13.21 3.90 6.99
C LEU A 371 14.30 4.52 6.11
N TYR A 372 15.40 4.95 6.71
CA TYR A 372 16.53 5.55 5.99
C TYR A 372 17.85 4.85 6.32
N PHE A 373 18.59 4.42 5.29
CA PHE A 373 19.93 3.84 5.48
C PHE A 373 21.03 4.91 5.71
N GLN A 374 21.71 4.85 6.85
CA GLN A 374 22.77 5.74 7.29
C GLN A 374 24.13 5.34 6.70
N GLY A 375 24.83 6.30 6.09
CA GLY A 375 26.16 6.10 5.52
C GLY A 375 26.17 5.95 4.00
N GLY A 376 25.04 5.58 3.40
CA GLY A 376 24.78 5.71 1.95
C GLY A 376 25.68 4.88 1.04
N ILE A 377 26.38 3.86 1.52
CA ILE A 377 27.27 2.99 0.73
C ILE A 377 27.06 1.50 1.08
N GLY A 378 27.21 0.60 0.10
CA GLY A 378 27.01 -0.85 0.26
C GLY A 378 25.56 -1.28 0.05
N ASP A 379 25.27 -2.58 -0.04
CA ASP A 379 23.90 -3.08 -0.33
C ASP A 379 23.00 -3.03 0.92
N PHE A 380 21.73 -2.65 0.77
CA PHE A 380 20.73 -2.56 1.84
C PHE A 380 19.45 -3.37 1.57
N VAL A 381 18.96 -4.09 2.58
CA VAL A 381 17.66 -4.77 2.55
C VAL A 381 16.67 -4.07 3.47
N GLY A 382 15.82 -3.21 2.90
CA GLY A 382 14.80 -2.45 3.62
C GLY A 382 13.42 -3.09 3.52
N THR A 383 12.80 -3.38 4.66
CA THR A 383 11.47 -3.99 4.73
C THR A 383 10.51 -3.12 5.54
N GLY A 384 9.39 -2.73 4.95
CA GLY A 384 8.32 -1.98 5.57
C GLY A 384 7.31 -2.86 6.29
N ASN A 385 6.17 -2.27 6.62
CA ASN A 385 5.03 -2.84 7.31
C ASN A 385 3.73 -2.52 6.56
N THR A 386 2.57 -2.67 7.20
CA THR A 386 1.27 -2.46 6.54
C THR A 386 0.87 -0.99 6.34
N LEU A 387 1.64 -0.04 6.85
CA LEU A 387 1.41 1.40 6.66
C LEU A 387 1.94 1.84 5.29
N ALA A 388 1.62 3.07 4.87
CA ALA A 388 2.34 3.68 3.76
C ALA A 388 3.75 4.05 4.23
N ASN A 389 4.76 3.34 3.73
CA ASN A 389 6.14 3.51 4.15
C ASN A 389 6.94 4.39 3.19
N HIS A 390 7.90 5.13 3.76
CA HIS A 390 8.95 5.80 3.00
C HIS A 390 10.28 5.11 3.27
N ILE A 391 10.76 4.31 2.30
CA ILE A 391 11.99 3.53 2.44
C ILE A 391 13.05 4.07 1.49
N VAL A 392 14.14 4.58 2.05
CA VAL A 392 15.29 5.09 1.29
C VAL A 392 16.53 4.23 1.55
N GLY A 393 17.01 3.63 0.48
CA GLY A 393 18.20 2.81 0.41
C GLY A 393 19.52 3.60 0.35
N SER A 394 20.55 2.88 -0.04
CA SER A 394 21.95 3.25 -0.11
C SER A 394 22.34 3.70 -1.53
N THR A 395 23.61 3.60 -1.94
CA THR A 395 24.02 3.69 -3.36
C THR A 395 24.57 2.35 -3.87
N GLY A 396 24.27 1.25 -3.16
CA GLY A 396 24.60 -0.12 -3.55
C GLY A 396 23.43 -0.79 -4.26
N ASN A 397 23.42 -2.13 -4.30
CA ASN A 397 22.31 -2.88 -4.88
C ASN A 397 21.32 -3.25 -3.76
N ASP A 398 20.25 -2.49 -3.64
CA ASP A 398 19.31 -2.60 -2.55
C ASP A 398 18.16 -3.56 -2.87
N THR A 399 17.49 -4.05 -1.82
CA THR A 399 16.22 -4.75 -1.93
C THR A 399 15.21 -4.09 -1.01
N LEU A 400 14.23 -3.39 -1.60
CA LEU A 400 13.24 -2.59 -0.87
C LEU A 400 11.85 -3.24 -1.01
N THR A 401 11.21 -3.52 0.13
CA THR A 401 9.89 -4.18 0.21
C THR A 401 8.97 -3.35 1.10
N GLY A 402 7.80 -2.96 0.61
CA GLY A 402 6.80 -2.20 1.39
C GLY A 402 6.01 -3.04 2.40
N ASN A 403 5.40 -4.15 1.96
CA ASN A 403 4.49 -5.03 2.73
C ASN A 403 3.08 -4.46 2.99
N GLY A 404 2.39 -4.04 1.93
CA GLY A 404 1.09 -3.36 2.01
C GLY A 404 1.26 -1.84 2.00
N GLY A 405 0.19 -1.08 2.22
CA GLY A 405 0.27 0.39 2.14
C GLY A 405 0.57 0.92 0.73
N ALA A 406 0.62 2.24 0.56
CA ALA A 406 1.05 2.89 -0.68
C ALA A 406 2.45 3.47 -0.45
N ASP A 407 3.48 2.67 -0.70
CA ASP A 407 4.84 3.01 -0.29
C ASP A 407 5.57 3.89 -1.30
N TYR A 408 6.56 4.62 -0.80
CA TYR A 408 7.59 5.27 -1.56
C TYR A 408 8.91 4.53 -1.33
N LEU A 409 9.46 3.90 -2.38
CA LEU A 409 10.71 3.15 -2.34
C LEU A 409 11.78 3.86 -3.17
N GLU A 410 12.92 4.20 -2.58
CA GLU A 410 14.04 4.89 -3.23
C GLU A 410 15.36 4.13 -3.06
N GLY A 411 15.88 3.50 -4.12
CA GLY A 411 17.17 2.78 -4.12
C GLY A 411 18.39 3.62 -4.46
N LYS A 412 18.17 4.84 -4.98
CA LYS A 412 19.21 5.78 -5.47
C LYS A 412 19.99 5.24 -6.67
N THR A 413 21.22 4.78 -6.51
CA THR A 413 22.05 4.31 -7.62
C THR A 413 22.50 2.89 -7.33
N GLY A 414 22.69 2.08 -8.35
CA GLY A 414 22.98 0.66 -8.18
C GLY A 414 21.86 -0.16 -8.79
N ASN A 415 22.02 -1.47 -8.84
CA ASN A 415 21.00 -2.34 -9.43
C ASN A 415 20.03 -2.77 -8.33
N ASP A 416 18.96 -2.01 -8.17
CA ASP A 416 18.03 -2.17 -7.07
C ASP A 416 16.89 -3.13 -7.38
N THR A 417 16.38 -3.81 -6.34
CA THR A 417 15.21 -4.67 -6.41
C THR A 417 14.06 -4.09 -5.59
N TYR A 418 12.92 -3.88 -6.23
CA TYR A 418 11.71 -3.35 -5.61
C TYR A 418 10.62 -4.42 -5.56
N VAL A 419 10.02 -4.66 -4.39
CA VAL A 419 8.87 -5.55 -4.27
C VAL A 419 7.60 -4.72 -4.18
N VAL A 420 6.69 -4.92 -5.14
CA VAL A 420 5.42 -4.18 -5.22
C VAL A 420 4.22 -5.08 -4.94
N ASP A 421 3.32 -4.61 -4.08
CA ASP A 421 2.06 -5.29 -3.74
C ASP A 421 0.85 -4.36 -3.61
N ASN A 422 1.03 -3.07 -3.96
CA ASN A 422 -0.04 -2.07 -4.04
C ASN A 422 0.05 -1.25 -5.33
N LEU A 423 -1.10 -1.03 -5.99
CA LEU A 423 -1.17 -0.25 -7.26
C LEU A 423 -0.76 1.22 -7.11
N SER A 424 -0.79 1.77 -5.90
CA SER A 424 -0.42 3.18 -5.61
C SER A 424 1.02 3.33 -5.14
N GLN A 425 1.83 2.26 -5.20
CA GLN A 425 3.22 2.30 -4.80
C GLN A 425 4.06 3.14 -5.78
N VAL A 426 5.00 3.92 -5.25
CA VAL A 426 5.88 4.81 -6.00
C VAL A 426 7.31 4.30 -5.86
N ILE A 427 7.98 4.09 -6.99
CA ILE A 427 9.40 3.76 -7.04
C ILE A 427 10.14 5.00 -7.57
N TYR A 428 11.21 5.38 -6.89
CA TYR A 428 12.09 6.44 -7.34
C TYR A 428 13.53 5.92 -7.43
N ASP A 429 14.08 5.93 -8.63
CA ASP A 429 15.44 5.49 -8.90
C ASP A 429 16.22 6.57 -9.64
N SER A 430 17.52 6.64 -9.40
CA SER A 430 18.44 7.62 -10.00
C SER A 430 19.57 6.98 -10.83
N GLY A 431 19.59 5.66 -10.96
CA GLY A 431 20.23 4.94 -12.07
C GLY A 431 20.80 3.57 -11.71
N GLY A 432 20.63 2.62 -12.62
CA GLY A 432 21.25 1.31 -12.55
C GLY A 432 20.64 0.39 -13.62
N THR A 433 20.34 -0.85 -13.22
CA THR A 433 19.46 -1.74 -13.96
C THR A 433 18.53 -2.39 -12.95
N GLU A 434 17.29 -1.93 -12.93
CA GLU A 434 16.38 -2.14 -11.81
C GLU A 434 15.52 -3.38 -12.03
N LEU A 435 15.15 -4.06 -10.94
CA LEU A 435 14.25 -5.21 -10.94
C LEU A 435 13.02 -4.94 -10.08
N VAL A 436 11.85 -4.85 -10.70
CA VAL A 436 10.57 -4.86 -10.01
C VAL A 436 10.05 -6.29 -9.90
N LYS A 437 9.85 -6.76 -8.66
CA LYS A 437 9.14 -8.01 -8.36
C LYS A 437 7.71 -7.69 -7.94
N SER A 438 6.74 -7.96 -8.81
CA SER A 438 5.34 -7.62 -8.56
C SER A 438 4.51 -8.80 -8.07
N LYS A 439 3.69 -8.59 -7.03
CA LYS A 439 2.64 -9.53 -6.61
C LYS A 439 1.28 -9.27 -7.28
N ILE A 440 1.18 -8.20 -8.08
CA ILE A 440 -0.04 -7.72 -8.74
C ILE A 440 0.22 -7.41 -10.23
N SER A 441 -0.82 -7.11 -11.00
CA SER A 441 -0.64 -6.48 -12.31
C SER A 441 0.11 -5.15 -12.16
N TRP A 442 1.07 -4.89 -13.03
CA TRP A 442 2.00 -3.77 -12.87
C TRP A 442 2.45 -3.20 -14.21
N THR A 443 2.68 -1.88 -14.24
CA THR A 443 3.29 -1.18 -15.37
C THR A 443 4.56 -0.48 -14.90
N LEU A 444 5.69 -0.74 -15.55
CA LEU A 444 6.96 -0.10 -15.23
C LEU A 444 6.88 1.42 -15.48
N GLN A 445 7.34 2.17 -14.49
CA GLN A 445 7.59 3.61 -14.63
C GLN A 445 8.83 3.84 -15.52
N THR A 446 9.06 5.09 -15.95
CA THR A 446 10.25 5.43 -16.75
C THR A 446 11.52 5.22 -15.92
N GLY A 447 12.56 4.63 -16.52
CA GLY A 447 13.84 4.39 -15.86
C GLY A 447 13.89 3.09 -15.05
N LEU A 448 12.95 2.16 -15.27
CA LEU A 448 12.99 0.80 -14.73
C LEU A 448 13.06 -0.20 -15.89
N GLU A 449 13.90 -1.23 -15.79
CA GLU A 449 14.21 -2.12 -16.92
C GLU A 449 13.56 -3.50 -16.81
N ASN A 450 13.50 -4.09 -15.61
CA ASN A 450 13.08 -5.48 -15.45
C ASN A 450 11.83 -5.60 -14.57
N LEU A 451 10.87 -6.41 -15.02
CA LEU A 451 9.65 -6.75 -14.31
C LEU A 451 9.54 -8.28 -14.19
N THR A 452 9.35 -8.78 -12.98
CA THR A 452 9.08 -10.20 -12.72
C THR A 452 7.84 -10.31 -11.86
N PHE A 453 6.85 -11.07 -12.32
CA PHE A 453 5.69 -11.41 -11.52
C PHE A 453 6.02 -12.55 -10.55
N ILE A 454 5.74 -12.31 -9.27
CA ILE A 454 5.93 -13.24 -8.15
C ILE A 454 4.60 -13.55 -7.44
N GLY A 455 3.48 -13.07 -7.99
CA GLY A 455 2.15 -13.38 -7.49
C GLY A 455 1.67 -14.77 -7.89
N THR A 456 0.46 -15.10 -7.45
CA THR A 456 -0.24 -16.34 -7.81
C THR A 456 -1.45 -16.00 -8.67
N GLY A 457 -1.62 -16.67 -9.80
CA GLY A 457 -2.71 -16.39 -10.75
C GLY A 457 -2.23 -15.59 -11.96
N SER A 458 -3.18 -14.98 -12.67
CA SER A 458 -2.95 -14.17 -13.86
C SER A 458 -2.63 -12.71 -13.54
N ALA A 459 -1.78 -12.09 -14.36
CA ALA A 459 -1.42 -10.68 -14.27
C ALA A 459 -1.27 -10.01 -15.64
N THR A 460 -1.51 -8.69 -15.66
CA THR A 460 -1.12 -7.83 -16.77
C THR A 460 0.18 -7.13 -16.40
N LEU A 461 1.24 -7.38 -17.17
CA LEU A 461 2.59 -6.91 -16.93
C LEU A 461 3.03 -6.05 -18.11
N ALA A 462 3.26 -4.77 -17.86
CA ALA A 462 3.59 -3.81 -18.90
C ALA A 462 4.95 -3.14 -18.66
N GLY A 463 5.73 -3.03 -19.73
CA GLY A 463 6.98 -2.27 -19.78
C GLY A 463 6.75 -0.78 -19.98
N ASN A 464 7.86 -0.07 -20.20
CA ASN A 464 7.91 1.33 -20.62
C ASN A 464 8.51 1.41 -22.04
N ALA A 465 8.80 2.62 -22.53
CA ALA A 465 9.27 2.78 -23.91
C ALA A 465 10.71 2.29 -24.18
N ALA A 466 11.48 1.95 -23.13
CA ALA A 466 12.83 1.42 -23.24
C ALA A 466 12.82 -0.12 -23.37
N PRO A 467 13.93 -0.78 -23.78
CA PRO A 467 13.99 -2.24 -23.79
C PRO A 467 13.85 -2.82 -22.39
N ASN A 468 12.82 -3.63 -22.17
CA ASN A 468 12.53 -4.27 -20.89
C ASN A 468 12.71 -5.79 -20.90
N ILE A 469 12.90 -6.38 -19.73
CA ILE A 469 12.72 -7.82 -19.52
C ILE A 469 11.47 -8.02 -18.66
N ILE A 470 10.45 -8.68 -19.20
CA ILE A 470 9.18 -8.92 -18.53
C ILE A 470 8.98 -10.43 -18.39
N ILE A 471 8.86 -10.90 -17.14
CA ILE A 471 8.71 -12.31 -16.79
C ILE A 471 7.37 -12.48 -16.04
N GLY A 472 6.47 -13.27 -16.60
CA GLY A 472 5.23 -13.73 -15.99
C GLY A 472 5.44 -14.88 -15.00
N GLY A 473 4.33 -15.34 -14.43
CA GLY A 473 4.25 -16.39 -13.43
C GLY A 473 3.79 -17.72 -14.01
N GLY A 474 2.83 -18.35 -13.33
CA GLY A 474 2.24 -19.62 -13.76
C GLY A 474 0.76 -19.52 -14.12
N GLY A 475 0.21 -18.31 -14.18
CA GLY A 475 -1.17 -18.04 -14.59
C GLY A 475 -1.24 -17.70 -16.07
N ALA A 476 -2.44 -17.35 -16.56
CA ALA A 476 -2.59 -16.81 -17.91
C ALA A 476 -2.24 -15.32 -17.89
N ASP A 477 -1.01 -14.96 -18.20
CA ASP A 477 -0.47 -13.61 -18.06
C ASP A 477 -0.52 -12.83 -19.38
N ARG A 478 -0.73 -11.51 -19.30
CA ARG A 478 -0.67 -10.60 -20.44
C ARG A 478 0.58 -9.72 -20.36
N LEU A 479 1.51 -9.90 -21.29
CA LEU A 479 2.80 -9.20 -21.31
C LEU A 479 2.81 -8.15 -22.43
N ILE A 480 3.09 -6.89 -22.07
CA ILE A 480 3.00 -5.72 -22.96
C ILE A 480 4.32 -4.95 -22.95
N GLY A 481 4.97 -4.78 -24.10
CA GLY A 481 6.23 -4.03 -24.21
C GLY A 481 6.09 -2.51 -24.07
N ASN A 482 5.10 -1.91 -24.73
CA ASN A 482 4.91 -0.44 -24.85
C ASN A 482 6.07 0.26 -25.60
N GLY A 483 6.65 -0.37 -26.61
CA GLY A 483 7.81 0.12 -27.36
C GLY A 483 9.01 -0.80 -27.19
N GLY A 484 10.21 -0.25 -27.02
CA GLY A 484 11.40 -1.04 -26.65
C GLY A 484 11.79 -2.17 -27.62
N ALA A 485 12.84 -2.91 -27.27
CA ALA A 485 13.14 -4.20 -27.89
C ALA A 485 13.12 -5.24 -26.76
N ASP A 486 11.92 -5.57 -26.32
CA ASP A 486 11.70 -6.25 -25.03
C ASP A 486 11.96 -7.75 -25.11
N THR A 487 12.24 -8.35 -23.97
CA THR A 487 12.20 -9.81 -23.79
C THR A 487 11.01 -10.15 -22.93
N LEU A 488 10.02 -10.83 -23.52
CA LEU A 488 8.79 -11.25 -22.87
C LEU A 488 8.83 -12.76 -22.62
N GLN A 489 8.65 -13.17 -21.36
CA GLN A 489 8.61 -14.57 -20.95
C GLN A 489 7.36 -14.82 -20.13
N GLY A 490 6.36 -15.51 -20.69
CA GLY A 490 5.05 -15.70 -20.03
C GLY A 490 5.12 -16.67 -18.85
N GLY A 491 5.75 -17.84 -19.06
CA GLY A 491 5.97 -18.81 -17.99
C GLY A 491 5.20 -20.09 -18.25
N LEU A 492 4.42 -20.53 -17.25
CA LEU A 492 3.42 -21.59 -17.43
C LEU A 492 2.05 -20.93 -17.56
N GLY A 493 1.12 -21.57 -18.27
CA GLY A 493 -0.25 -21.06 -18.40
C GLY A 493 -0.49 -20.58 -19.82
N ASN A 494 -1.68 -20.05 -20.10
CA ASN A 494 -2.02 -19.58 -21.44
C ASN A 494 -1.77 -18.08 -21.52
N ASP A 495 -0.58 -17.70 -21.96
CA ASP A 495 -0.11 -16.32 -21.92
C ASP A 495 -0.47 -15.57 -23.21
N THR A 496 -0.52 -14.24 -23.10
CA THR A 496 -0.73 -13.32 -24.21
C THR A 496 0.42 -12.34 -24.32
N TYR A 497 1.09 -12.32 -25.47
CA TYR A 497 2.20 -11.43 -25.78
C TYR A 497 1.74 -10.34 -26.75
N VAL A 498 1.83 -9.07 -26.34
CA VAL A 498 1.46 -7.92 -27.19
C VAL A 498 2.69 -7.39 -27.89
N ILE A 499 2.65 -7.42 -29.23
CA ILE A 499 3.77 -7.11 -30.10
C ILE A 499 3.55 -5.81 -30.85
N ASP A 500 4.42 -4.84 -30.55
CA ASP A 500 4.45 -3.49 -31.10
C ASP A 500 5.84 -3.09 -31.62
N ASN A 501 6.84 -3.98 -31.48
CA ASN A 501 8.19 -3.78 -32.00
C ASN A 501 8.81 -5.06 -32.56
N LEU A 502 9.37 -5.00 -33.78
CA LEU A 502 10.03 -6.15 -34.43
C LEU A 502 11.27 -6.67 -33.70
N GLY A 503 11.83 -5.90 -32.78
CA GLY A 503 12.97 -6.28 -31.93
C GLY A 503 12.57 -7.08 -30.70
N GLN A 504 11.28 -7.24 -30.40
CA GLN A 504 10.81 -8.01 -29.27
C GLN A 504 11.17 -9.49 -29.41
N LYS A 505 11.51 -10.11 -28.29
CA LYS A 505 11.85 -11.52 -28.16
C LYS A 505 10.87 -12.16 -27.22
N ILE A 506 10.30 -13.27 -27.65
CA ILE A 506 9.33 -14.02 -26.85
C ILE A 506 9.99 -15.35 -26.45
N THR A 507 9.88 -15.74 -25.20
CA THR A 507 10.27 -17.07 -24.72
C THR A 507 9.08 -17.69 -24.00
N ASP A 508 8.58 -18.79 -24.53
CA ASP A 508 7.53 -19.56 -23.87
C ASP A 508 8.10 -20.83 -23.20
N THR A 509 7.51 -21.22 -22.08
CA THR A 509 7.87 -22.43 -21.33
C THR A 509 6.68 -23.39 -21.10
N GLY A 510 5.48 -23.08 -21.62
CA GLY A 510 4.40 -24.03 -21.80
C GLY A 510 3.00 -23.44 -21.57
N GLY A 511 2.09 -23.74 -22.50
CA GLY A 511 0.76 -23.15 -22.52
C GLY A 511 0.03 -23.44 -23.82
N THR A 512 -1.16 -22.86 -23.98
CA THR A 512 -1.69 -22.50 -25.29
C THR A 512 -1.62 -20.98 -25.40
N ASP A 513 -0.59 -20.49 -26.06
CA ASP A 513 -0.21 -19.08 -26.00
C ASP A 513 -0.71 -18.27 -27.19
N THR A 514 -0.85 -16.97 -26.98
CA THR A 514 -1.37 -16.03 -27.98
C THR A 514 -0.41 -14.87 -28.21
N ILE A 515 -0.17 -14.57 -29.48
CA ILE A 515 0.45 -13.32 -29.89
C ILE A 515 -0.62 -12.38 -30.43
N GLU A 516 -0.67 -11.17 -29.89
CA GLU A 516 -1.42 -10.05 -30.46
C GLU A 516 -0.43 -9.10 -31.13
N ALA A 517 -0.44 -9.01 -32.45
CA ALA A 517 0.59 -8.27 -33.19
C ALA A 517 0.00 -7.11 -33.97
N SER A 518 0.47 -5.89 -33.68
CA SER A 518 0.18 -4.69 -34.49
C SER A 518 1.06 -4.59 -35.74
N LEU A 519 1.97 -5.55 -35.90
CA LEU A 519 2.95 -5.71 -36.97
C LEU A 519 2.81 -7.08 -37.61
N ASN A 520 3.27 -7.21 -38.86
CA ASN A 520 3.37 -8.50 -39.54
C ASN A 520 4.19 -9.48 -38.70
N TRP A 521 3.68 -10.70 -38.51
CA TRP A 521 4.27 -11.63 -37.57
C TRP A 521 4.31 -13.07 -38.07
N THR A 522 5.37 -13.77 -37.67
CA THR A 522 5.55 -15.20 -37.89
C THR A 522 5.70 -15.87 -36.53
N LEU A 523 4.83 -16.83 -36.23
CA LEU A 523 4.89 -17.59 -34.99
C LEU A 523 6.21 -18.36 -34.91
N GLN A 524 6.86 -18.26 -33.77
CA GLN A 524 7.95 -19.15 -33.39
C GLN A 524 7.40 -20.48 -32.86
N SER A 525 8.26 -21.46 -32.64
CA SER A 525 7.87 -22.72 -31.99
C SER A 525 7.39 -22.47 -30.56
N GLY A 526 6.36 -23.23 -30.13
CA GLY A 526 5.79 -23.13 -28.78
C GLY A 526 4.79 -22.00 -28.60
N ILE A 527 4.23 -21.47 -29.69
CA ILE A 527 3.10 -20.53 -29.66
C ILE A 527 2.04 -21.04 -30.63
N GLU A 528 0.79 -21.08 -30.19
CA GLU A 528 -0.31 -21.70 -30.93
C GLU A 528 -1.20 -20.68 -31.63
N ASN A 529 -1.35 -19.47 -31.09
CA ASN A 529 -2.31 -18.50 -31.61
C ASN A 529 -1.65 -17.18 -32.03
N LEU A 530 -2.12 -16.61 -33.14
CA LEU A 530 -1.77 -15.28 -33.61
C LEU A 530 -3.04 -14.51 -33.95
N THR A 531 -3.18 -13.31 -33.39
CA THR A 531 -4.22 -12.34 -33.72
C THR A 531 -3.56 -11.06 -34.23
N LEU A 532 -3.90 -10.65 -35.45
CA LEU A 532 -3.44 -9.39 -36.01
C LEU A 532 -4.28 -8.23 -35.43
N THR A 533 -3.60 -7.14 -35.12
CA THR A 533 -4.19 -5.87 -34.69
C THR A 533 -3.56 -4.73 -35.49
N GLY A 534 -4.02 -3.50 -35.28
CA GLY A 534 -3.40 -2.31 -35.86
C GLY A 534 -3.27 -2.38 -37.40
N ALA A 535 -2.04 -2.23 -37.89
CA ALA A 535 -1.74 -2.15 -39.32
C ALA A 535 -1.13 -3.44 -39.91
N ALA A 536 -1.10 -4.53 -39.15
CA ALA A 536 -0.58 -5.81 -39.62
C ALA A 536 -1.48 -6.41 -40.71
N VAL A 537 -0.86 -7.04 -41.71
CA VAL A 537 -1.57 -7.69 -42.83
C VAL A 537 -1.01 -9.07 -43.17
N PHE A 538 0.05 -9.53 -42.49
CA PHE A 538 0.59 -10.88 -42.66
C PHE A 538 0.59 -11.63 -41.33
N ALA A 539 -0.12 -12.75 -41.28
CA ALA A 539 -0.10 -13.73 -40.21
C ALA A 539 0.51 -15.02 -40.74
N THR A 540 1.62 -15.45 -40.16
CA THR A 540 2.27 -16.73 -40.54
C THR A 540 2.38 -17.63 -39.31
N GLY A 541 1.86 -18.84 -39.43
CA GLY A 541 1.97 -19.91 -38.44
C GLY A 541 3.37 -20.52 -38.36
N ASN A 542 3.45 -21.62 -37.63
CA ASN A 542 4.61 -22.50 -37.47
C ASN A 542 4.22 -23.93 -37.89
N THR A 543 5.05 -24.93 -37.59
CA THR A 543 4.77 -26.31 -38.03
C THR A 543 3.72 -27.05 -37.19
N SER A 544 3.24 -26.47 -36.10
CA SER A 544 2.19 -27.02 -35.23
C SER A 544 0.81 -26.57 -35.70
N ALA A 545 -0.27 -27.14 -35.14
CA ALA A 545 -1.61 -26.63 -35.39
C ALA A 545 -1.78 -25.26 -34.71
N ASN A 546 -2.10 -24.24 -35.51
CA ASN A 546 -2.24 -22.86 -35.09
C ASN A 546 -3.66 -22.33 -35.28
N THR A 547 -4.00 -21.31 -34.50
CA THR A 547 -5.15 -20.45 -34.77
C THR A 547 -4.66 -19.08 -35.23
N LEU A 548 -4.92 -18.73 -36.49
CA LEU A 548 -4.56 -17.44 -37.06
C LEU A 548 -5.82 -16.60 -37.24
N ARG A 549 -5.83 -15.38 -36.68
CA ARG A 549 -6.91 -14.42 -36.81
C ARG A 549 -6.38 -13.13 -37.43
N GLY A 550 -6.99 -12.72 -38.53
CA GLY A 550 -6.79 -11.43 -39.14
C GLY A 550 -7.54 -10.31 -38.43
N ASN A 551 -7.43 -9.11 -38.99
CA ASN A 551 -8.15 -7.90 -38.60
C ASN A 551 -9.08 -7.47 -39.74
N GLY A 552 -9.66 -6.26 -39.67
CA GLY A 552 -10.56 -5.76 -40.71
C GLY A 552 -9.86 -5.23 -41.98
N LEU A 553 -8.60 -5.60 -42.22
CA LEU A 553 -7.83 -5.22 -43.40
C LEU A 553 -7.63 -6.47 -44.28
N ASN A 554 -7.28 -6.26 -45.55
CA ASN A 554 -6.88 -7.34 -46.45
C ASN A 554 -5.62 -8.06 -45.94
N ASN A 555 -5.80 -9.25 -45.38
CA ASN A 555 -4.78 -10.04 -44.71
C ASN A 555 -4.31 -11.22 -45.58
N THR A 556 -3.09 -11.68 -45.32
CA THR A 556 -2.58 -12.95 -45.83
C THR A 556 -2.28 -13.85 -44.64
N LEU A 557 -3.00 -14.97 -44.56
CA LEU A 557 -2.89 -15.98 -43.52
C LEU A 557 -2.21 -17.22 -44.11
N ASP A 558 -1.06 -17.59 -43.54
CA ASP A 558 -0.25 -18.73 -43.97
C ASP A 558 -0.06 -19.69 -42.78
N GLY A 559 -0.86 -20.76 -42.73
CA GLY A 559 -0.83 -21.76 -41.66
C GLY A 559 0.50 -22.50 -41.54
N LYS A 560 1.24 -22.63 -42.66
CA LYS A 560 2.31 -23.63 -42.83
C LYS A 560 1.77 -25.04 -42.68
N THR A 561 2.66 -26.00 -42.44
CA THR A 561 2.38 -27.44 -42.47
C THR A 561 1.49 -27.95 -41.33
N GLY A 562 1.03 -27.08 -40.43
CA GLY A 562 0.14 -27.39 -39.32
C GLY A 562 -1.24 -27.85 -39.79
N ALA A 563 -2.14 -28.19 -38.87
CA ALA A 563 -3.56 -28.34 -39.22
C ALA A 563 -4.29 -27.15 -38.63
N ASP A 564 -4.38 -26.09 -39.42
CA ASP A 564 -4.58 -24.74 -38.89
C ASP A 564 -6.03 -24.28 -38.97
N SER A 565 -6.42 -23.35 -38.10
CA SER A 565 -7.69 -22.64 -38.17
C SER A 565 -7.44 -21.18 -38.48
N MET A 566 -7.82 -20.75 -39.69
CA MET A 566 -7.54 -19.41 -40.22
C MET A 566 -8.83 -18.61 -40.37
N TYR A 567 -8.88 -17.45 -39.72
CA TYR A 567 -10.02 -16.52 -39.72
C TYR A 567 -9.54 -15.20 -40.32
N GLY A 568 -9.97 -14.83 -41.51
CA GLY A 568 -9.52 -13.61 -42.20
C GLY A 568 -10.08 -12.35 -41.56
N GLY A 569 -11.39 -12.34 -41.33
CA GLY A 569 -12.08 -11.19 -40.78
C GLY A 569 -12.76 -10.44 -41.91
N ALA A 570 -12.77 -9.11 -41.85
CA ALA A 570 -13.33 -8.30 -42.94
C ALA A 570 -12.21 -7.87 -43.89
N GLY A 571 -12.55 -7.59 -45.15
CA GLY A 571 -11.57 -7.21 -46.17
C GLY A 571 -11.33 -8.34 -47.15
N ASP A 572 -10.46 -8.13 -48.15
CA ASP A 572 -10.16 -9.17 -49.14
C ASP A 572 -8.94 -9.98 -48.70
N ASP A 573 -9.17 -11.17 -48.17
CA ASP A 573 -8.17 -12.00 -47.52
C ASP A 573 -7.60 -13.09 -48.43
N ILE A 574 -6.37 -13.52 -48.11
CA ILE A 574 -5.68 -14.62 -48.79
C ILE A 574 -5.30 -15.69 -47.79
N TYR A 575 -5.80 -16.91 -47.99
CA TYR A 575 -5.43 -18.09 -47.22
C TYR A 575 -4.48 -18.96 -48.02
N ILE A 576 -3.34 -19.28 -47.43
CA ILE A 576 -2.42 -20.29 -47.95
C ILE A 576 -2.70 -21.59 -47.22
N VAL A 577 -3.30 -22.53 -47.95
CA VAL A 577 -3.73 -23.85 -47.45
C VAL A 577 -2.75 -24.89 -48.00
N ASP A 578 -1.92 -25.44 -47.14
CA ASP A 578 -0.90 -26.42 -47.52
C ASP A 578 -1.04 -27.78 -46.80
N ASN A 579 -1.94 -27.86 -45.81
CA ASN A 579 -2.29 -29.09 -45.12
C ASN A 579 -3.78 -29.42 -45.29
N ALA A 580 -4.10 -30.70 -45.51
CA ALA A 580 -5.49 -31.15 -45.67
C ALA A 580 -6.36 -31.01 -44.40
N GLY A 581 -5.73 -30.77 -43.24
CA GLY A 581 -6.39 -30.49 -41.97
C GLY A 581 -6.71 -29.01 -41.73
N ASP A 582 -6.23 -28.10 -42.60
CA ASP A 582 -6.50 -26.67 -42.51
C ASP A 582 -7.99 -26.35 -42.64
N LYS A 583 -8.41 -25.28 -41.99
CA LYS A 583 -9.78 -24.77 -42.00
C LYS A 583 -9.76 -23.27 -42.23
N VAL A 584 -10.59 -22.84 -43.16
CA VAL A 584 -10.81 -21.43 -43.51
C VAL A 584 -12.18 -21.00 -42.99
N PHE A 585 -12.24 -19.84 -42.33
CA PHE A 585 -13.43 -19.31 -41.69
C PHE A 585 -13.68 -17.86 -42.08
N GLU A 586 -14.64 -17.63 -42.98
CA GLU A 586 -15.19 -16.30 -43.30
C GLU A 586 -16.54 -16.03 -42.64
N VAL A 587 -17.28 -17.11 -42.41
CA VAL A 587 -18.57 -17.06 -41.72
C VAL A 587 -18.40 -17.59 -40.30
N VAL A 588 -18.32 -16.68 -39.33
CA VAL A 588 -18.20 -17.03 -37.91
C VAL A 588 -19.52 -16.72 -37.22
N ALA A 589 -20.05 -17.69 -36.47
CA ALA A 589 -21.35 -17.59 -35.80
C ALA A 589 -22.53 -17.20 -36.73
N GLY A 590 -22.42 -17.52 -38.02
CA GLY A 590 -23.43 -17.22 -39.03
C GLY A 590 -23.40 -15.79 -39.59
N ILE A 591 -22.40 -15.00 -39.21
CA ILE A 591 -22.16 -13.66 -39.75
C ILE A 591 -21.03 -13.79 -40.77
N ASP A 592 -21.34 -13.40 -42.00
CA ASP A 592 -20.36 -13.19 -43.06
C ASP A 592 -19.64 -11.87 -42.80
N SER A 593 -18.32 -11.94 -42.66
CA SER A 593 -17.48 -10.78 -42.37
C SER A 593 -17.32 -9.85 -43.57
N GLY A 594 -17.64 -10.35 -44.77
CA GLY A 594 -17.59 -9.62 -46.04
C GLY A 594 -16.16 -9.43 -46.56
N GLY A 595 -16.01 -9.57 -47.87
CA GLY A 595 -14.69 -9.58 -48.52
C GLY A 595 -14.79 -10.14 -49.93
N PHE A 596 -13.67 -10.20 -50.63
CA PHE A 596 -13.52 -11.01 -51.83
C PHE A 596 -12.30 -11.94 -51.66
N ASP A 597 -12.56 -13.10 -51.08
CA ASP A 597 -11.54 -13.88 -50.38
C ASP A 597 -10.98 -14.99 -51.25
N THR A 598 -9.68 -15.24 -51.09
CA THR A 598 -8.91 -16.16 -51.94
C THR A 598 -8.25 -17.27 -51.13
N VAL A 599 -8.59 -18.51 -51.45
CA VAL A 599 -7.79 -19.67 -51.07
C VAL A 599 -6.75 -19.98 -52.15
N LYS A 600 -5.49 -20.11 -51.74
CA LYS A 600 -4.39 -20.65 -52.53
C LYS A 600 -3.96 -21.99 -51.97
N THR A 601 -3.93 -23.03 -52.80
CA THR A 601 -3.54 -24.36 -52.35
C THR A 601 -2.73 -25.13 -53.38
N ALA A 602 -1.84 -26.00 -52.89
CA ALA A 602 -1.15 -27.01 -53.70
C ALA A 602 -1.63 -28.43 -53.38
N LEU A 603 -2.66 -28.59 -52.55
CA LEU A 603 -3.25 -29.88 -52.19
C LEU A 603 -3.91 -30.55 -53.40
N ALA A 604 -3.97 -31.88 -53.42
CA ALA A 604 -4.62 -32.63 -54.50
C ALA A 604 -6.14 -32.37 -54.59
N SER A 605 -6.76 -31.87 -53.53
CA SER A 605 -8.18 -31.52 -53.51
C SER A 605 -8.47 -30.45 -52.49
N TRP A 606 -9.39 -29.54 -52.80
CA TRP A 606 -9.92 -28.56 -51.85
C TRP A 606 -11.39 -28.23 -52.14
N THR A 607 -12.17 -28.07 -51.07
CA THR A 607 -13.54 -27.57 -51.12
C THR A 607 -13.59 -26.24 -50.39
N MET A 608 -14.06 -25.20 -51.06
CA MET A 608 -14.14 -23.85 -50.51
C MET A 608 -15.10 -23.81 -49.31
N ALA A 609 -14.70 -23.10 -48.25
CA ALA A 609 -15.59 -22.79 -47.15
C ALA A 609 -16.66 -21.78 -47.60
N ALA A 610 -17.76 -21.65 -46.85
CA ALA A 610 -18.73 -20.58 -47.09
C ALA A 610 -18.08 -19.20 -46.88
N GLY A 611 -18.47 -18.21 -47.70
CA GLY A 611 -17.93 -16.85 -47.65
C GLY A 611 -16.63 -16.64 -48.45
N VAL A 612 -16.13 -17.66 -49.16
CA VAL A 612 -14.93 -17.54 -50.00
C VAL A 612 -15.34 -17.50 -51.47
N GLU A 613 -14.77 -16.59 -52.26
CA GLU A 613 -15.11 -16.41 -53.68
C GLU A 613 -14.06 -16.96 -54.64
N VAL A 614 -12.78 -17.07 -54.25
CA VAL A 614 -11.70 -17.46 -55.16
C VAL A 614 -10.94 -18.69 -54.67
N LEU A 615 -10.76 -19.67 -55.56
CA LEU A 615 -9.86 -20.80 -55.36
C LEU A 615 -8.81 -20.83 -56.46
N THR A 616 -7.54 -20.66 -56.08
CA THR A 616 -6.40 -20.73 -57.00
C THR A 616 -5.52 -21.92 -56.66
N TYR A 617 -5.43 -22.90 -57.57
CA TYR A 617 -4.45 -23.96 -57.46
C TYR A 617 -3.05 -23.46 -57.83
N THR A 618 -2.07 -23.73 -56.97
CA THR A 618 -0.66 -23.31 -57.14
C THR A 618 0.29 -24.49 -57.33
N GLY A 619 -0.22 -25.72 -57.26
CA GLY A 619 0.56 -26.94 -57.45
C GLY A 619 0.74 -27.32 -58.93
N SER A 620 1.32 -28.49 -59.16
CA SER A 620 1.59 -29.03 -60.50
C SER A 620 1.04 -30.44 -60.73
N ALA A 621 0.28 -30.98 -59.78
CA ALA A 621 -0.34 -32.29 -59.87
C ALA A 621 -1.82 -32.16 -60.24
N ALA A 622 -2.47 -33.29 -60.52
CA ALA A 622 -3.92 -33.32 -60.72
C ALA A 622 -4.63 -32.78 -59.48
N PHE A 623 -5.58 -31.87 -59.70
CA PHE A 623 -6.31 -31.13 -58.68
C PHE A 623 -7.81 -31.37 -58.78
N THR A 624 -8.48 -31.51 -57.63
CA THR A 624 -9.94 -31.44 -57.53
C THR A 624 -10.36 -30.20 -56.76
N GLY A 625 -10.84 -29.18 -57.47
CA GLY A 625 -11.37 -27.95 -56.90
C GLY A 625 -12.89 -28.00 -56.81
N THR A 626 -13.46 -27.70 -55.65
CA THR A 626 -14.91 -27.62 -55.46
C THR A 626 -15.27 -26.26 -54.84
N GLY A 627 -16.21 -25.55 -55.46
CA GLY A 627 -16.76 -24.29 -54.97
C GLY A 627 -17.73 -24.45 -53.81
N ASN A 628 -18.55 -23.43 -53.59
CA ASN A 628 -19.60 -23.34 -52.58
C ASN A 628 -20.90 -22.85 -53.24
N THR A 629 -21.77 -22.11 -52.53
CA THR A 629 -23.04 -21.62 -53.08
C THR A 629 -22.98 -20.17 -53.58
N LEU A 630 -21.79 -19.57 -53.59
CA LEU A 630 -21.53 -18.21 -54.05
C LEU A 630 -21.02 -18.23 -55.49
N ASN A 631 -20.90 -17.05 -56.10
CA ASN A 631 -20.28 -16.90 -57.42
C ASN A 631 -18.76 -17.08 -57.28
N ASN A 632 -18.26 -18.28 -57.57
CA ASN A 632 -16.86 -18.62 -57.36
C ASN A 632 -15.99 -18.41 -58.60
N THR A 633 -14.74 -18.01 -58.41
CA THR A 633 -13.68 -18.09 -59.43
C THR A 633 -12.71 -19.21 -59.06
N ILE A 634 -12.71 -20.29 -59.84
CA ILE A 634 -11.86 -21.46 -59.60
C ILE A 634 -10.85 -21.62 -60.74
N SER A 635 -9.56 -21.64 -60.41
CA SER A 635 -8.46 -21.88 -61.37
C SER A 635 -7.72 -23.17 -61.05
N GLY A 636 -7.69 -24.09 -62.00
CA GLY A 636 -6.84 -25.29 -62.01
C GLY A 636 -5.38 -24.98 -62.34
N GLY A 637 -4.59 -26.03 -62.53
CA GLY A 637 -3.16 -26.02 -62.85
C GLY A 637 -2.86 -26.52 -64.25
N ALA A 638 -1.70 -27.17 -64.42
CA ALA A 638 -1.24 -27.67 -65.72
C ALA A 638 -1.40 -29.20 -65.89
N ALA A 639 -2.11 -29.85 -64.96
CA ALA A 639 -2.35 -31.28 -64.93
C ALA A 639 -3.82 -31.57 -65.21
N ILE A 640 -4.20 -32.86 -65.21
CA ILE A 640 -5.60 -33.24 -65.41
C ILE A 640 -6.40 -32.89 -64.15
N ASP A 641 -7.25 -31.87 -64.24
CA ASP A 641 -7.99 -31.33 -63.12
C ASP A 641 -9.48 -31.65 -63.19
N THR A 642 -10.15 -31.57 -62.05
CA THR A 642 -11.60 -31.68 -61.93
C THR A 642 -12.12 -30.49 -61.14
N LEU A 643 -12.84 -29.60 -61.80
CA LEU A 643 -13.38 -28.36 -61.24
C LEU A 643 -14.90 -28.47 -61.16
N ASN A 644 -15.46 -28.24 -59.98
CA ASN A 644 -16.90 -28.22 -59.73
C ASN A 644 -17.28 -26.87 -59.09
N GLY A 645 -18.10 -26.05 -59.75
CA GLY A 645 -18.54 -24.75 -59.22
C GLY A 645 -19.60 -24.88 -58.13
N LEU A 646 -20.55 -25.81 -58.34
CA LEU A 646 -21.71 -26.10 -57.50
C LEU A 646 -22.89 -25.17 -57.75
N ALA A 647 -23.10 -24.11 -56.96
CA ALA A 647 -24.22 -23.21 -57.17
C ALA A 647 -23.74 -21.77 -57.13
N GLY A 648 -24.33 -20.89 -57.93
CA GLY A 648 -23.82 -19.54 -58.14
C GLY A 648 -23.42 -19.33 -59.59
N ASP A 649 -23.19 -18.09 -59.99
CA ASP A 649 -22.68 -17.77 -61.33
C ASP A 649 -21.15 -17.89 -61.32
N ASP A 650 -20.64 -19.08 -61.61
CA ASP A 650 -19.24 -19.43 -61.41
C ASP A 650 -18.35 -19.13 -62.62
N LYS A 651 -17.05 -18.93 -62.37
CA LYS A 651 -16.01 -18.83 -63.39
C LYS A 651 -14.94 -19.89 -63.17
N LEU A 652 -14.92 -20.92 -64.02
CA LEU A 652 -13.99 -22.05 -63.93
C LEU A 652 -12.96 -21.98 -65.06
N ILE A 653 -11.68 -22.11 -64.72
CA ILE A 653 -10.54 -22.08 -65.65
C ILE A 653 -9.70 -23.34 -65.43
N GLY A 654 -9.71 -24.28 -66.38
CA GLY A 654 -8.91 -25.52 -66.34
C GLY A 654 -7.40 -25.26 -66.48
N ASN A 655 -7.03 -24.33 -67.38
CA ASN A 655 -5.68 -23.98 -67.80
C ASN A 655 -5.04 -25.00 -68.75
N ALA A 656 -4.23 -25.94 -68.30
CA ALA A 656 -3.63 -26.93 -69.20
C ALA A 656 -3.84 -28.32 -68.63
N GLY A 657 -4.12 -29.30 -69.48
CA GLY A 657 -4.56 -30.61 -69.02
C GLY A 657 -5.77 -31.07 -69.80
N ASP A 658 -6.13 -32.34 -69.66
CA ASP A 658 -7.39 -32.85 -70.19
C ASP A 658 -8.42 -32.75 -69.05
N ASP A 659 -9.01 -31.57 -68.85
CA ASP A 659 -9.71 -31.22 -67.63
C ASP A 659 -11.19 -31.63 -67.63
N LYS A 660 -11.77 -31.78 -66.44
CA LYS A 660 -13.21 -31.96 -66.25
C LYS A 660 -13.79 -30.74 -65.56
N ILE A 661 -14.72 -30.06 -66.22
CA ILE A 661 -15.27 -28.81 -65.74
C ILE A 661 -16.80 -28.95 -65.65
N ASN A 662 -17.32 -28.84 -64.44
CA ASN A 662 -18.75 -28.80 -64.14
C ASN A 662 -19.05 -27.46 -63.47
N GLY A 663 -19.77 -26.57 -64.15
CA GLY A 663 -20.20 -25.29 -63.57
C GLY A 663 -21.15 -25.54 -62.39
N GLY A 664 -22.25 -26.23 -62.67
CA GLY A 664 -23.27 -26.54 -61.67
C GLY A 664 -24.49 -25.66 -61.93
N ALA A 665 -25.22 -25.28 -60.87
CA ALA A 665 -26.42 -24.46 -61.00
C ALA A 665 -26.09 -22.96 -60.97
N GLY A 666 -26.35 -22.27 -62.07
CA GLY A 666 -26.17 -20.82 -62.18
C GLY A 666 -25.83 -20.47 -63.62
N SER A 667 -25.53 -19.21 -63.91
CA SER A 667 -25.02 -18.82 -65.23
C SER A 667 -23.50 -18.84 -65.24
N ASP A 668 -22.92 -19.99 -65.60
CA ASP A 668 -21.48 -20.22 -65.44
C ASP A 668 -20.64 -19.80 -66.65
N THR A 669 -19.38 -19.45 -66.41
CA THR A 669 -18.36 -19.19 -67.43
C THR A 669 -17.24 -20.22 -67.33
N LEU A 670 -17.16 -21.11 -68.31
CA LEU A 670 -16.26 -22.25 -68.34
C LEU A 670 -15.16 -22.04 -69.39
N THR A 671 -13.91 -22.21 -68.99
CA THR A 671 -12.73 -22.11 -69.87
C THR A 671 -11.89 -23.37 -69.67
N GLY A 672 -11.74 -24.20 -70.70
CA GLY A 672 -10.95 -25.43 -70.64
C GLY A 672 -9.45 -25.12 -70.64
N GLY A 673 -9.02 -24.36 -71.64
CA GLY A 673 -7.64 -24.00 -71.89
C GLY A 673 -6.99 -24.92 -72.92
N THR A 674 -5.84 -25.49 -72.61
CA THR A 674 -5.12 -26.39 -73.54
C THR A 674 -5.20 -27.84 -73.11
N GLY A 675 -5.68 -28.70 -73.99
CA GLY A 675 -5.80 -30.14 -73.76
C GLY A 675 -7.22 -30.58 -74.11
N ASN A 676 -7.53 -31.87 -73.97
CA ASN A 676 -8.84 -32.39 -74.36
C ASN A 676 -9.82 -32.27 -73.19
N ASP A 677 -10.55 -31.18 -73.14
CA ASP A 677 -11.38 -30.86 -71.97
C ASP A 677 -12.77 -31.50 -72.06
N THR A 678 -13.38 -31.75 -70.91
CA THR A 678 -14.73 -32.30 -70.79
C THR A 678 -15.60 -31.35 -69.97
N PHE A 679 -16.54 -30.69 -70.62
CA PHE A 679 -17.54 -29.83 -69.99
C PHE A 679 -18.78 -30.67 -69.64
N ILE A 680 -19.16 -30.70 -68.37
CA ILE A 680 -20.24 -31.55 -67.86
C ILE A 680 -21.44 -30.66 -67.53
N PHE A 681 -22.63 -31.07 -67.98
CA PHE A 681 -23.89 -30.43 -67.62
C PHE A 681 -24.90 -31.47 -67.13
N TYR A 682 -25.36 -31.33 -65.89
CA TYR A 682 -26.46 -32.13 -65.37
C TYR A 682 -27.80 -31.52 -65.76
N ARG A 683 -28.83 -32.37 -65.92
CA ARG A 683 -30.21 -31.90 -66.11
C ARG A 683 -30.63 -31.08 -64.89
N GLY A 684 -31.05 -29.84 -65.11
CA GLY A 684 -31.44 -28.92 -64.05
C GLY A 684 -30.35 -27.93 -63.66
N GLU A 685 -29.21 -27.90 -64.36
CA GLU A 685 -28.03 -27.10 -63.98
C GLU A 685 -27.56 -26.17 -65.11
N ALA A 686 -27.85 -26.44 -66.39
CA ALA A 686 -27.39 -25.61 -67.51
C ALA A 686 -28.18 -24.30 -67.71
N TYR A 687 -28.05 -23.35 -66.78
CA TYR A 687 -28.82 -22.10 -66.73
C TYR A 687 -28.15 -20.95 -67.49
N SER A 688 -27.91 -21.12 -68.79
CA SER A 688 -27.22 -20.15 -69.68
C SER A 688 -25.71 -20.12 -69.57
N ASP A 689 -25.10 -21.25 -69.25
CA ASP A 689 -23.65 -21.39 -69.15
C ASP A 689 -22.93 -21.06 -70.46
N SER A 690 -21.68 -20.63 -70.35
CA SER A 690 -20.84 -20.17 -71.45
C SER A 690 -19.51 -20.89 -71.47
N ILE A 691 -19.29 -21.71 -72.49
CA ILE A 691 -17.96 -22.26 -72.79
C ILE A 691 -17.22 -21.28 -73.71
N THR A 692 -16.09 -20.77 -73.22
CA THR A 692 -15.43 -19.61 -73.85
C THR A 692 -14.37 -19.96 -74.90
N ASP A 693 -13.87 -21.20 -74.92
CA ASP A 693 -12.72 -21.60 -75.75
C ASP A 693 -12.82 -23.00 -76.38
N PHE A 694 -14.05 -23.48 -76.60
CA PHE A 694 -14.33 -24.83 -77.09
C PHE A 694 -13.65 -25.16 -78.44
N ASN A 695 -12.82 -26.20 -78.44
CA ASN A 695 -12.16 -26.77 -79.61
C ASN A 695 -12.57 -28.24 -79.83
N GLY A 696 -13.63 -28.48 -80.62
CA GLY A 696 -14.18 -29.82 -80.87
C GLY A 696 -13.23 -30.85 -81.52
N ARG A 697 -13.59 -32.15 -81.51
CA ARG A 697 -12.72 -33.32 -81.78
C ARG A 697 -12.13 -33.46 -83.18
N ILE A 698 -12.48 -32.58 -84.11
CA ILE A 698 -11.87 -32.53 -85.45
C ILE A 698 -10.56 -31.72 -85.43
N SER A 699 -10.29 -31.00 -84.34
CA SER A 699 -8.99 -30.42 -83.99
C SER A 699 -8.03 -31.49 -83.43
N THR A 700 -6.71 -31.23 -83.48
CA THR A 700 -5.67 -32.11 -82.88
C THR A 700 -5.74 -32.20 -81.35
N VAL A 701 -6.59 -31.38 -80.74
CA VAL A 701 -6.96 -31.28 -79.34
C VAL A 701 -8.49 -31.18 -79.34
N GLY A 702 -9.20 -32.11 -78.73
CA GLY A 702 -10.62 -32.34 -78.96
C GLY A 702 -11.45 -32.34 -77.69
N ASP A 703 -12.04 -31.19 -77.38
CA ASP A 703 -12.94 -31.00 -76.25
C ASP A 703 -14.24 -31.78 -76.44
N SER A 704 -14.92 -32.05 -75.34
CA SER A 704 -16.20 -32.75 -75.33
C SER A 704 -17.21 -32.18 -74.34
N ILE A 705 -18.48 -32.37 -74.65
CA ILE A 705 -19.62 -31.97 -73.81
C ILE A 705 -20.34 -33.23 -73.32
N GLU A 706 -20.42 -33.42 -72.00
CA GLU A 706 -21.11 -34.55 -71.39
C GLU A 706 -22.42 -34.10 -70.73
N LEU A 707 -23.54 -34.54 -71.31
CA LEU A 707 -24.89 -34.22 -70.84
C LEU A 707 -25.40 -35.36 -69.95
N ARG A 708 -25.51 -35.13 -68.63
CA ARG A 708 -25.85 -36.16 -67.64
C ARG A 708 -27.27 -36.02 -67.09
N GLY A 709 -27.93 -37.15 -66.86
CA GLY A 709 -29.28 -37.18 -66.25
C GLY A 709 -30.44 -36.85 -67.20
N TRP A 710 -30.16 -36.78 -68.49
CA TRP A 710 -31.16 -36.58 -69.54
C TRP A 710 -31.79 -37.89 -70.00
N GLY A 711 -33.09 -37.85 -70.33
CA GLY A 711 -33.89 -39.02 -70.66
C GLY A 711 -33.57 -39.62 -72.03
N THR A 712 -34.12 -40.81 -72.29
CA THR A 712 -34.08 -41.38 -73.64
C THR A 712 -34.94 -40.52 -74.59
N GLY A 713 -34.35 -40.00 -75.66
CA GLY A 713 -35.02 -39.12 -76.62
C GLY A 713 -34.63 -37.64 -76.52
N SER A 714 -33.79 -37.27 -75.54
CA SER A 714 -33.23 -35.92 -75.45
C SER A 714 -32.37 -35.57 -76.65
N THR A 715 -32.35 -34.29 -77.03
CA THR A 715 -31.59 -33.77 -78.17
C THR A 715 -30.73 -32.58 -77.77
N PHE A 716 -29.63 -32.37 -78.48
CA PHE A 716 -28.74 -31.22 -78.31
C PHE A 716 -28.58 -30.53 -79.68
N THR A 717 -29.12 -29.32 -79.81
CA THR A 717 -29.31 -28.64 -81.10
C THR A 717 -28.88 -27.18 -81.07
N ASN A 718 -28.16 -26.74 -82.11
CA ASN A 718 -27.76 -25.34 -82.24
C ASN A 718 -28.93 -24.45 -82.68
N ILE A 719 -29.01 -23.24 -82.12
CA ILE A 719 -29.89 -22.17 -82.60
C ILE A 719 -29.20 -21.46 -83.76
N ALA A 720 -29.75 -21.66 -84.97
CA ALA A 720 -29.14 -21.22 -86.21
C ALA A 720 -28.72 -19.73 -86.21
N GLY A 721 -27.45 -19.49 -86.55
CA GLY A 721 -26.87 -18.13 -86.62
C GLY A 721 -26.41 -17.57 -85.27
N THR A 722 -26.39 -18.40 -84.22
CA THR A 722 -25.95 -18.01 -82.87
C THR A 722 -25.00 -19.06 -82.27
N ASN A 723 -24.33 -18.69 -81.19
CA ASN A 723 -23.51 -19.62 -80.40
C ASN A 723 -24.32 -20.40 -79.35
N PHE A 724 -25.65 -20.22 -79.32
CA PHE A 724 -26.52 -20.89 -78.34
C PHE A 724 -26.93 -22.28 -78.81
N TRP A 725 -26.94 -23.22 -77.87
CA TRP A 725 -27.39 -24.59 -78.04
C TRP A 725 -28.49 -24.90 -77.04
N VAL A 726 -29.49 -25.66 -77.48
CA VAL A 726 -30.64 -26.07 -76.67
C VAL A 726 -30.50 -27.56 -76.36
N ILE A 727 -30.64 -27.89 -75.09
CA ILE A 727 -30.78 -29.27 -74.62
C ILE A 727 -32.27 -29.51 -74.38
N HIS A 728 -32.91 -30.30 -75.23
CA HIS A 728 -34.32 -30.66 -75.07
C HIS A 728 -34.45 -32.00 -74.37
N ASP A 729 -35.37 -32.08 -73.40
CA ASP A 729 -35.58 -33.29 -72.60
C ASP A 729 -36.24 -34.44 -73.40
N GLY A 730 -36.99 -34.11 -74.45
CA GLY A 730 -37.67 -35.05 -75.33
C GLY A 730 -38.98 -35.64 -74.76
N LEU A 731 -39.46 -35.16 -73.60
CA LEU A 731 -40.65 -35.69 -72.92
C LEU A 731 -41.68 -34.62 -72.60
N ASP A 732 -41.31 -33.58 -71.85
CA ASP A 732 -42.24 -32.58 -71.29
C ASP A 732 -42.06 -31.17 -71.86
N GLY A 733 -41.07 -30.96 -72.73
CA GLY A 733 -40.77 -29.66 -73.33
C GLY A 733 -39.88 -28.79 -72.45
N TYR A 734 -39.25 -29.36 -71.42
CA TYR A 734 -38.18 -28.73 -70.67
C TYR A 734 -36.95 -28.53 -71.55
N GLU A 735 -36.38 -27.33 -71.48
CA GLU A 735 -35.25 -26.88 -72.29
C GLU A 735 -34.23 -26.17 -71.41
N GLU A 736 -32.96 -26.45 -71.65
CA GLU A 736 -31.83 -25.72 -71.08
C GLU A 736 -30.96 -25.16 -72.20
N TYR A 737 -30.23 -24.09 -71.88
CA TYR A 737 -29.48 -23.32 -72.86
C TYR A 737 -28.03 -23.18 -72.41
N ILE A 738 -27.10 -23.46 -73.32
CA ILE A 738 -25.69 -23.12 -73.15
C ILE A 738 -25.19 -22.34 -74.37
N SER A 739 -24.16 -21.54 -74.18
CA SER A 739 -23.43 -20.88 -75.26
C SER A 739 -22.05 -21.52 -75.41
N VAL A 740 -21.67 -21.81 -76.65
CA VAL A 740 -20.40 -22.47 -76.96
C VAL A 740 -19.66 -21.64 -78.00
N THR A 741 -18.50 -21.14 -77.62
CA THR A 741 -17.64 -20.34 -78.50
C THR A 741 -16.72 -21.26 -79.29
N GLY A 742 -17.21 -21.81 -80.39
CA GLY A 742 -16.48 -22.81 -81.17
C GLY A 742 -17.39 -23.64 -82.07
N GLY A 743 -16.80 -24.45 -82.96
CA GLY A 743 -17.57 -25.42 -83.74
C GLY A 743 -17.79 -26.71 -82.93
N VAL A 744 -19.04 -27.14 -82.78
CA VAL A 744 -19.42 -28.40 -82.13
C VAL A 744 -19.91 -29.40 -83.20
N ASP A 745 -19.28 -30.57 -83.27
CA ASP A 745 -19.67 -31.70 -84.13
C ASP A 745 -20.55 -32.71 -83.34
N PRO A 746 -21.43 -33.48 -84.01
CA PRO A 746 -22.10 -34.64 -83.40
C PRO A 746 -21.19 -35.62 -82.63
N SER A 747 -19.88 -35.70 -82.92
CA SER A 747 -18.95 -36.54 -82.15
C SER A 747 -18.50 -35.95 -80.82
N ASP A 748 -18.73 -34.65 -80.60
CA ASP A 748 -18.17 -33.90 -79.50
C ASP A 748 -19.01 -33.97 -78.23
N TRP A 749 -20.26 -34.41 -78.33
CA TRP A 749 -21.16 -34.48 -77.20
C TRP A 749 -21.77 -35.87 -77.02
N SER A 750 -22.17 -36.17 -75.79
CA SER A 750 -22.82 -37.43 -75.46
C SER A 750 -23.85 -37.26 -74.35
N PHE A 751 -24.89 -38.12 -74.38
CA PHE A 751 -25.85 -38.25 -73.30
C PHE A 751 -25.51 -39.47 -72.44
N THR A 752 -25.38 -39.25 -71.13
CA THR A 752 -25.11 -40.30 -70.14
C THR A 752 -26.26 -40.39 -69.14
N GLN A 753 -26.86 -41.59 -69.00
CA GLN A 753 -28.00 -41.82 -68.09
C GLN A 753 -27.62 -41.97 -66.60
N SER A 754 -26.33 -41.98 -66.25
CA SER A 754 -25.87 -42.16 -64.87
C SER A 754 -26.05 -40.89 -64.05
N VAL A 755 -26.93 -40.96 -63.05
CA VAL A 755 -27.12 -39.94 -62.01
C VAL A 755 -26.32 -40.34 -60.78
N THR A 756 -25.11 -39.82 -60.66
CA THR A 756 -24.53 -39.56 -59.34
C THR A 756 -24.38 -38.06 -59.30
N SER A 757 -25.36 -37.38 -58.69
CA SER A 757 -25.19 -36.00 -58.27
C SER A 757 -24.04 -35.97 -57.27
N VAL A 758 -23.11 -35.04 -57.44
CA VAL A 758 -22.19 -34.69 -56.36
C VAL A 758 -23.04 -33.94 -55.35
N VAL A 759 -23.61 -34.68 -54.40
CA VAL A 759 -24.43 -34.12 -53.33
C VAL A 759 -23.54 -33.15 -52.55
N ALA A 760 -23.94 -31.88 -52.48
CA ALA A 760 -23.35 -30.90 -51.60
C ALA A 760 -23.17 -31.50 -50.19
N PRO A 761 -22.04 -31.28 -49.49
CA PRO A 761 -21.94 -31.68 -48.10
C PRO A 761 -23.11 -31.07 -47.35
N ALA A 762 -23.83 -31.90 -46.61
CA ALA A 762 -25.02 -31.49 -45.87
C ALA A 762 -24.67 -30.24 -45.03
N ALA A 763 -25.38 -29.14 -45.28
CA ALA A 763 -25.36 -27.99 -44.40
C ALA A 763 -25.61 -28.49 -42.98
N ALA A 764 -24.65 -28.25 -42.09
CA ALA A 764 -24.83 -28.43 -40.66
C ALA A 764 -25.86 -27.39 -40.20
N VAL A 765 -27.14 -27.73 -40.35
CA VAL A 765 -28.25 -26.99 -39.74
C VAL A 765 -28.17 -27.29 -38.26
N MET A 766 -27.45 -26.45 -37.52
CA MET A 766 -27.70 -26.25 -36.11
C MET A 766 -29.14 -25.71 -36.00
N PRO A 767 -30.05 -26.33 -35.23
CA PRO A 767 -31.39 -25.79 -35.11
C PRO A 767 -31.34 -24.48 -34.32
N MET A 768 -31.40 -23.34 -35.01
CA MET A 768 -31.84 -22.10 -34.38
C MET A 768 -33.34 -22.22 -34.09
N SER A 769 -33.68 -22.45 -32.82
CA SER A 769 -35.00 -22.13 -32.31
C SER A 769 -35.18 -20.61 -32.33
N VAL A 770 -35.99 -20.11 -33.26
CA VAL A 770 -36.62 -18.80 -33.17
C VAL A 770 -37.54 -18.84 -31.95
N LEU A 771 -37.08 -18.29 -30.82
CA LEU A 771 -37.95 -17.99 -29.69
C LEU A 771 -38.72 -16.71 -30.03
N ALA A 772 -39.83 -16.87 -30.73
CA ALA A 772 -40.86 -15.83 -30.76
C ALA A 772 -41.42 -15.70 -29.35
N LEU A 773 -41.21 -14.52 -28.76
CA LEU A 773 -41.80 -14.10 -27.51
C LEU A 773 -43.33 -14.07 -27.66
N ASP A 774 -44.00 -15.08 -27.12
CA ASP A 774 -45.44 -15.06 -26.84
C ASP A 774 -45.64 -15.32 -25.35
N THR A 775 -46.15 -14.28 -24.71
CA THR A 775 -46.68 -14.23 -23.36
C THR A 775 -47.71 -15.32 -23.07
N GLN A 776 -47.65 -15.89 -21.87
CA GLN A 776 -48.74 -16.36 -20.98
C GLN A 776 -48.33 -17.70 -20.36
N GLY A 777 -48.13 -17.68 -19.05
CA GLY A 777 -47.72 -18.85 -18.28
C GLY A 777 -48.80 -19.93 -18.23
N VAL A 778 -48.37 -21.17 -18.01
CA VAL A 778 -49.08 -22.22 -17.26
C VAL A 778 -48.00 -23.23 -16.82
N ASP A 779 -47.88 -23.37 -15.50
CA ASP A 779 -47.25 -24.47 -14.76
C ASP A 779 -47.87 -25.81 -15.16
N LEU A 780 -47.08 -26.88 -15.27
CA LEU A 780 -47.54 -28.23 -14.93
C LEU A 780 -46.33 -29.18 -14.70
N THR A 781 -45.97 -29.32 -13.44
CA THR A 781 -45.31 -30.52 -12.90
C THR A 781 -46.04 -31.81 -13.30
N SER A 782 -45.32 -32.85 -13.73
CA SER A 782 -45.40 -34.24 -13.20
C SER A 782 -44.97 -35.33 -14.20
N VAL A 783 -44.51 -36.44 -13.58
CA VAL A 783 -44.47 -37.83 -14.07
C VAL A 783 -43.08 -38.42 -14.41
N ALA A 784 -42.44 -38.85 -13.32
CA ALA A 784 -42.01 -40.22 -13.02
C ALA A 784 -41.06 -41.00 -13.97
N ALA A 785 -39.96 -41.37 -13.33
CA ALA A 785 -38.98 -42.42 -13.60
C ALA A 785 -39.50 -43.76 -14.14
N THR A 786 -38.60 -44.48 -14.84
CA THR A 786 -38.15 -45.83 -14.43
C THR A 786 -36.81 -46.19 -15.09
N GLU A 787 -35.91 -46.75 -14.28
CA GLU A 787 -34.61 -47.36 -14.61
C GLU A 787 -34.72 -48.71 -15.36
N THR A 788 -33.62 -49.18 -15.97
CA THR A 788 -32.96 -50.46 -15.57
C THR A 788 -31.65 -50.76 -16.35
N ASP A 789 -30.58 -50.96 -15.56
CA ASP A 789 -29.44 -51.91 -15.64
C ASP A 789 -28.58 -52.11 -16.91
N LEU A 790 -27.24 -51.96 -16.79
CA LEU A 790 -26.28 -53.10 -16.64
C LEU A 790 -24.77 -52.67 -16.51
N VAL A 791 -24.28 -52.62 -15.27
CA VAL A 791 -23.02 -53.18 -14.67
C VAL A 791 -21.64 -53.20 -15.40
N LEU A 792 -20.70 -52.43 -14.81
CA LEU A 792 -19.23 -52.60 -14.55
C LEU A 792 -18.18 -52.75 -15.69
N ALA A 793 -17.21 -51.82 -15.73
CA ALA A 793 -15.81 -52.07 -15.33
C ALA A 793 -14.99 -50.77 -15.16
N THR A 794 -14.05 -50.83 -14.22
CA THR A 794 -13.21 -49.79 -13.61
C THR A 794 -11.97 -49.40 -14.42
N SER A 795 -11.56 -48.13 -14.43
CA SER A 795 -10.21 -47.66 -14.00
C SER A 795 -10.02 -46.15 -14.22
N ASP A 796 -9.48 -45.51 -13.18
CA ASP A 796 -8.69 -44.27 -13.13
C ASP A 796 -9.38 -42.88 -13.32
N THR A 797 -9.17 -42.06 -12.29
CA THR A 797 -9.48 -40.63 -12.13
C THR A 797 -8.26 -39.79 -12.61
N PRO A 798 -8.31 -38.46 -12.86
CA PRO A 798 -9.18 -37.49 -12.16
C PRO A 798 -9.77 -36.31 -12.96
N ASP A 799 -10.83 -35.77 -12.34
CA ASP A 799 -11.21 -34.34 -12.21
C ASP A 799 -11.49 -33.52 -13.48
N LEU A 800 -12.78 -33.47 -13.85
CA LEU A 800 -13.36 -32.42 -14.68
C LEU A 800 -14.12 -31.45 -13.77
N SER A 801 -13.42 -30.41 -13.33
CA SER A 801 -14.02 -29.20 -12.75
C SER A 801 -13.40 -27.96 -13.39
N SER A 802 -13.90 -27.56 -14.57
CA SER A 802 -13.87 -26.18 -15.09
C SER A 802 -14.37 -26.13 -16.54
N VAL A 803 -15.68 -26.10 -16.74
CA VAL A 803 -16.26 -25.50 -17.97
C VAL A 803 -17.57 -24.84 -17.58
N LEU A 804 -17.48 -23.68 -16.93
CA LEU A 804 -18.47 -22.61 -16.99
C LEU A 804 -17.75 -21.35 -16.52
N ASP A 805 -17.41 -20.49 -17.46
CA ASP A 805 -17.47 -19.01 -17.41
C ASP A 805 -16.35 -18.41 -18.26
N ASP A 806 -16.70 -17.96 -19.47
CA ASP A 806 -16.62 -16.54 -19.85
C ASP A 806 -16.76 -16.40 -21.38
N SER A 807 -17.89 -15.85 -21.82
CA SER A 807 -18.03 -15.34 -23.19
C SER A 807 -19.05 -14.21 -23.20
N VAL A 808 -18.77 -13.12 -22.49
CA VAL A 808 -19.35 -11.81 -22.84
C VAL A 808 -18.35 -10.70 -22.56
N ASP A 809 -17.48 -10.41 -23.52
CA ASP A 809 -17.04 -9.03 -23.74
C ASP A 809 -16.93 -8.76 -25.24
N GLN A 810 -17.88 -7.99 -25.75
CA GLN A 810 -17.74 -7.22 -26.98
C GLN A 810 -18.57 -5.95 -26.85
N THR A 811 -17.92 -4.84 -26.54
CA THR A 811 -18.17 -3.59 -27.27
C THR A 811 -16.85 -2.90 -27.56
N ASP A 812 -16.57 -2.84 -28.86
CA ASP A 812 -15.43 -2.20 -29.52
C ASP A 812 -15.13 -0.76 -29.08
N MET A 813 -13.84 -0.51 -29.00
CA MET A 813 -13.22 0.80 -29.13
C MET A 813 -12.94 1.09 -30.61
N PHE A 814 -13.41 2.23 -31.12
CA PHE A 814 -12.80 2.92 -32.25
C PHE A 814 -12.28 4.29 -31.78
N PRO A 815 -11.07 4.73 -32.15
CA PRO A 815 -10.61 6.08 -31.89
C PRO A 815 -10.94 7.01 -33.07
N ASP A 816 -11.47 8.20 -32.78
CA ASP A 816 -11.33 9.36 -33.67
C ASP A 816 -10.93 10.59 -32.85
N ASP A 817 -9.99 11.33 -33.42
CA ASP A 817 -9.28 12.48 -32.86
C ASP A 817 -9.96 13.78 -33.33
N SER A 818 -10.37 14.65 -32.41
CA SER A 818 -10.25 16.12 -32.58
C SER A 818 -10.70 16.93 -31.36
N ALA A 819 -9.69 17.46 -30.66
CA ALA A 819 -9.50 18.85 -30.22
C ALA A 819 -10.69 19.76 -29.74
N GLN A 820 -10.39 20.40 -28.59
CA GLN A 820 -10.74 21.77 -28.12
C GLN A 820 -11.90 22.01 -27.11
N ALA A 821 -11.47 22.22 -25.86
CA ALA A 821 -11.71 23.39 -24.98
C ALA A 821 -13.15 23.87 -24.67
N ALA A 822 -13.57 23.72 -23.40
CA ALA A 822 -14.16 24.74 -22.51
C ALA A 822 -14.48 24.10 -21.14
N GLN A 823 -13.80 24.49 -20.06
CA GLN A 823 -14.27 25.41 -19.02
C GLN A 823 -15.55 25.01 -18.26
N GLN A 824 -15.37 24.71 -16.96
CA GLN A 824 -16.23 25.01 -15.80
C GLN A 824 -17.75 24.71 -15.89
N VAL A 825 -18.26 23.87 -14.98
CA VAL A 825 -18.97 24.28 -13.75
C VAL A 825 -19.45 23.01 -13.01
N THR A 826 -19.34 23.08 -11.68
CA THR A 826 -19.84 22.20 -10.62
C THR A 826 -21.23 21.58 -10.84
N GLU A 827 -21.45 20.36 -10.35
CA GLU A 827 -22.55 20.09 -9.42
C GLU A 827 -22.32 18.83 -8.58
N ASP A 828 -22.88 18.92 -7.37
CA ASP A 828 -22.72 18.09 -6.18
C ASP A 828 -23.91 17.12 -6.05
N ALA A 829 -23.79 16.18 -5.09
CA ALA A 829 -24.72 15.14 -4.65
C ALA A 829 -24.68 13.82 -5.46
N GLY A 830 -24.55 12.63 -4.86
CA GLY A 830 -24.64 12.22 -3.46
C GLY A 830 -25.33 10.84 -3.41
N THR A 831 -24.85 9.91 -2.57
CA THR A 831 -25.48 8.65 -2.05
C THR A 831 -24.39 7.58 -1.87
N PHE A 832 -24.40 6.65 -0.92
CA PHE A 832 -25.01 6.49 0.41
C PHE A 832 -24.22 5.31 1.02
N ASP A 833 -23.76 5.41 2.27
CA ASP A 833 -23.05 4.36 3.01
C ASP A 833 -23.90 3.93 4.23
N PRO A 834 -24.13 2.63 4.50
CA PRO A 834 -24.79 2.17 5.71
C PRO A 834 -23.84 1.56 6.74
N ALA A 835 -24.10 1.93 8.00
CA ALA A 835 -24.08 1.10 9.21
C ALA A 835 -23.11 1.52 10.34
N VAL A 836 -23.78 1.89 11.44
CA VAL A 836 -23.37 2.27 12.80
C VAL A 836 -22.70 1.09 13.57
N PRO A 837 -22.04 1.33 14.73
CA PRO A 837 -22.79 1.24 16.00
C PRO A 837 -22.44 2.27 17.11
N GLU A 838 -23.52 2.70 17.79
CA GLU A 838 -23.74 3.05 19.22
C GLU A 838 -22.66 3.81 20.03
N ALA A 839 -22.92 5.06 20.46
CA ALA A 839 -23.63 5.50 21.68
C ALA A 839 -22.82 5.25 22.98
N ALA A 840 -22.64 6.16 23.95
CA ALA A 840 -23.24 7.44 24.29
C ALA A 840 -22.37 8.15 25.35
N ALA A 841 -22.33 9.49 25.37
CA ALA A 841 -22.16 10.25 26.62
C ALA A 841 -22.54 11.73 26.45
N ALA A 842 -23.57 12.12 27.22
CA ALA A 842 -23.79 13.41 27.88
C ALA A 842 -24.06 14.70 27.08
N GLN A 843 -25.33 15.14 27.21
CA GLN A 843 -25.81 16.46 27.69
C GLN A 843 -25.02 17.72 27.26
N GLY A 844 -25.59 18.82 26.78
CA GLY A 844 -26.95 19.32 26.82
C GLY A 844 -26.86 20.83 26.53
N HIS A 845 -27.79 21.33 25.72
CA HIS A 845 -27.90 22.72 25.29
C HIS A 845 -27.97 23.75 26.44
N ASP A 846 -27.27 24.88 26.27
CA ASP A 846 -27.76 26.24 26.53
C ASP A 846 -26.92 27.17 25.62
N GLY A 847 -27.47 28.00 24.73
CA GLY A 847 -28.39 29.10 25.01
C GLY A 847 -27.58 30.39 25.01
N GLY A 848 -27.62 31.12 23.88
CA GLY A 848 -26.73 32.25 23.64
C GLY A 848 -27.14 33.59 24.24
N ARG A 849 -26.26 34.56 23.98
CA ARG A 849 -26.41 36.02 23.77
C ARG A 849 -25.74 36.95 24.79
N ASP A 850 -25.37 38.10 24.18
CA ASP A 850 -24.89 39.37 24.72
C ASP A 850 -23.40 39.41 25.08
N GLY A 851 -22.55 40.34 24.63
CA GLY A 851 -22.76 41.57 23.89
C GLY A 851 -21.65 42.57 24.28
N VAL A 852 -20.86 43.02 23.29
CA VAL A 852 -20.13 44.31 23.21
C VAL A 852 -19.01 44.61 24.25
N TRP A 853 -17.79 44.91 23.77
CA TRP A 853 -17.03 46.18 23.95
C TRP A 853 -15.59 46.04 23.36
N LEU A 854 -15.31 46.82 22.30
CA LEU A 854 -13.96 47.28 21.86
C LEU A 854 -13.41 48.30 22.90
N PRO A 855 -12.15 48.80 22.89
CA PRO A 855 -11.17 48.95 21.79
C PRO A 855 -9.69 48.61 22.19
N PHE A 856 -8.70 48.52 21.29
CA PHE A 856 -7.85 49.64 20.85
C PHE A 856 -7.00 49.22 19.63
N ALA A 857 -6.88 50.16 18.69
CA ALA A 857 -6.00 50.14 17.54
C ALA A 857 -4.63 50.77 17.85
N ASN A 858 -3.60 50.36 17.11
CA ASN A 858 -2.57 51.18 16.44
C ASN A 858 -1.53 50.21 15.82
N ALA A 859 -1.43 50.07 14.50
CA ALA A 859 -0.92 51.01 13.48
C ALA A 859 0.56 50.79 13.16
N ASP A 860 0.79 50.43 11.90
CA ASP A 860 1.90 50.76 11.00
C ASP A 860 3.35 50.48 11.39
N HIS A 861 4.02 49.66 10.57
CA HIS A 861 5.26 50.09 9.90
C HIS A 861 5.60 49.20 8.68
N HIS A 862 5.40 49.78 7.49
CA HIS A 862 6.14 49.48 6.27
C HIS A 862 7.54 50.12 6.38
N VAL A 863 8.63 49.38 6.10
CA VAL A 863 9.78 49.87 5.29
C VAL A 863 10.50 48.66 4.63
N PRO A 864 10.90 48.76 3.34
CA PRO A 864 11.55 47.70 2.53
C PRO A 864 13.10 47.75 2.55
N TYR A 865 13.76 46.77 1.90
CA TYR A 865 15.00 46.82 1.07
C TYR A 865 15.70 45.43 1.13
N HIS A 866 15.74 44.61 0.08
CA HIS A 866 16.56 44.60 -1.16
C HIS A 866 18.04 44.13 -1.02
N HIS A 867 18.40 43.21 -1.94
CA HIS A 867 19.71 42.70 -2.40
C HIS A 867 20.38 41.58 -1.56
N ALA A 868 20.87 40.48 -2.14
CA ALA A 868 21.19 40.12 -3.53
C ALA A 868 20.92 38.64 -3.81
#